data_AF-A0A7V4THS9-F1
#
_entry.id   AF-A0A7V4THS9-F1
#
_cell.length_a   1.000
_cell.length_b   1.000
_cell.length_c   1.000
_cell.angle_alpha   90.00
_cell.angle_beta   90.00
_cell.angle_gamma   90.00
#
_symmetry.space_group_name_H-M   'P 1'
#
loop_
_entity.id
_entity.type
_entity.pdbx_description
1 polymer ?
#
loop_
_entity_poly.entity_id
_entity_poly.type
_entity_poly.pdbx_seq_one_letter_code
_entity_poly.pdbx_strand_id
1 'polypeptide(L)'
;MDDWEKKLFTFLYEPVDRCIDPEGYMERAKRYRELLGVREWEAWIPPVEETPFPPEICPSPFRELRHPLSGGRLEVHIDEEKDEILKIFEDAYKELGERFKGLSEEQGFLYLWRNLEEVIAEKSPGTTWGKYLPLFPADTRAPNYAIWERLRILSALEDNCSLFLFSIGPVQSFIAQARKTQDFYLGSYILSYLTFMAIEEVVDRYGPVSIVYPDLHRQPLMDWFLQKKRIALGSFKDSMLLVPTIPNRFVAIIPTVKSDKLKGLAKLLMEKVRKSWEDAASAILKAFAIQPDPDVEKKLNSQLQEFPYFHWVAIPWRSDGKDVVGIDEFESFFANLKPYREIARGIGGLPYELLYSALERSMGARKNLREFTQPEVLEKGRKCSVCGERDVVFFRESRNKGKFTRYGVPLLDLTGRKEVSLKFLADGEGLCAVCFVKRAFEVYLRESVSRSVFDKLTFPSTAEVACADFKRQVLSQKRKELQEYLKRAKDLFGEAFQEVEPLPKLKADFRGLENLEGEWFYEENLRKAYIEKELGISVDEERLKTLREALKTLYETTRPSSYYAVITFDGDDMGRWLSGALLPSIESTYAPGIWEGFPESLKDWIRGNFPRNADGFTRGLLTPMVHVSISRALKNFALEFVGKIVEEEHLGKLVYSGGDDVLAFVNLTDLFSIMRKLRAAFSGHIRVKNGRIEVNRDNASGFVEKDGRYLLTMGPKATGSMGVVIAHYKTPLQLVIRKAFAMERQAKGLQGKDAFAICFMRRSGEERVAKAHWRGQGVPDVIEALEKLQTVFRGNGKGVLSARFVQKVAAEFSRLKEKNGTLVLSQELFESLLKRLLRRSCEFPPGTQEQEKEGFVDEVFGILNPLFWDLEENIDTFVNFLAIVVFTVKEGE
;
A
#
# COMPACT_ATOMS: atom_id res chain seq x y z
N MET A 1 -4.52 31.24 14.75
CA MET A 1 -3.50 30.70 13.84
C MET A 1 -2.31 30.38 14.70
N ASP A 2 -1.64 29.27 14.44
CA ASP A 2 -0.41 28.95 15.17
C ASP A 2 0.67 29.97 14.85
N ASP A 3 1.64 30.03 15.75
CA ASP A 3 2.83 30.85 15.62
C ASP A 3 3.90 30.05 14.85
N TRP A 4 4.02 30.32 13.55
CA TRP A 4 5.01 29.66 12.69
C TRP A 4 6.45 29.94 13.14
N GLU A 5 6.71 31.09 13.78
CA GLU A 5 8.02 31.42 14.36
C GLU A 5 8.34 30.43 15.49
N LYS A 6 7.38 30.19 16.40
CA LYS A 6 7.50 29.17 17.44
C LYS A 6 7.72 27.77 16.85
N LYS A 7 6.97 27.38 15.81
CA LYS A 7 7.14 26.05 15.17
C LYS A 7 8.51 25.87 14.54
N LEU A 8 9.00 26.89 13.84
CA LEU A 8 10.31 26.91 13.24
C LEU A 8 11.42 26.80 14.30
N PHE A 9 11.30 27.58 15.38
CA PHE A 9 12.23 27.51 16.51
C PHE A 9 12.22 26.11 17.17
N THR A 10 11.04 25.58 17.50
CA THR A 10 10.90 24.27 18.17
C THR A 10 11.39 23.11 17.32
N PHE A 11 11.22 23.17 15.99
CA PHE A 11 11.74 22.16 15.07
C PHE A 11 13.28 22.17 14.97
N LEU A 12 13.90 23.31 15.25
CA LEU A 12 15.35 23.50 15.31
C LEU A 12 15.87 23.58 16.75
N TYR A 13 15.04 23.20 17.73
CA TYR A 13 15.40 23.29 19.14
C TYR A 13 16.60 22.40 19.45
N GLU A 14 16.61 21.20 18.87
CA GLU A 14 17.73 20.27 18.87
C GLU A 14 18.26 20.08 17.45
N PRO A 15 19.56 19.83 17.28
CA PRO A 15 20.13 19.65 15.97
C PRO A 15 20.09 18.16 15.58
N VAL A 16 20.01 17.88 14.28
CA VAL A 16 19.89 16.52 13.75
C VAL A 16 21.12 15.65 14.10
N ASP A 17 22.30 16.25 14.20
CA ASP A 17 23.56 15.63 14.58
C ASP A 17 23.74 15.49 16.11
N ARG A 18 22.66 15.64 16.92
CA ARG A 18 22.71 15.47 18.38
C ARG A 18 23.42 14.18 18.80
N CYS A 19 23.18 13.08 18.10
CA CYS A 19 23.78 11.78 18.42
C CYS A 19 25.31 11.72 18.20
N ILE A 20 25.86 12.63 17.40
CA ILE A 20 27.31 12.69 17.09
C ILE A 20 28.09 13.30 18.25
N ASP A 21 27.50 14.30 18.90
CA ASP A 21 28.08 14.94 20.09
C ASP A 21 26.99 15.36 21.08
N PRO A 22 26.59 14.46 22.00
CA PRO A 22 25.47 14.70 22.92
C PRO A 22 25.72 15.73 24.01
N GLU A 23 26.96 16.21 24.22
CA GLU A 23 27.28 17.19 25.26
C GLU A 23 27.13 18.63 24.76
N GLY A 24 27.67 18.96 23.58
CA GLY A 24 27.67 20.32 23.02
C GLY A 24 26.54 20.62 22.00
N TYR A 25 25.48 19.81 21.99
CA TYR A 25 24.45 19.93 20.95
C TYR A 25 23.62 21.21 21.05
N MET A 26 23.44 21.79 22.25
CA MET A 26 22.65 23.00 22.42
C MET A 26 23.34 24.22 21.79
N GLU A 27 24.66 24.34 21.94
CA GLU A 27 25.45 25.38 21.27
C GLU A 27 25.38 25.21 19.74
N ARG A 28 25.44 23.98 19.24
CA ARG A 28 25.30 23.71 17.79
C ARG A 28 23.90 24.03 17.28
N ALA A 29 22.85 23.67 18.02
CA ALA A 29 21.47 24.03 17.67
C ALA A 29 21.31 25.54 17.51
N LYS A 30 21.85 26.30 18.48
CA LYS A 30 21.89 27.77 18.43
C LYS A 30 22.65 28.27 17.21
N ARG A 31 23.84 27.73 16.94
CA ARG A 31 24.63 28.10 15.76
C ARG A 31 23.90 27.80 14.45
N TYR A 32 23.21 26.67 14.34
CA TYR A 32 22.42 26.32 13.15
C TYR A 32 21.23 27.26 12.97
N ARG A 33 20.55 27.66 14.04
CA ARG A 33 19.51 28.69 13.99
C ARG A 33 20.07 30.05 13.55
N GLU A 34 21.24 30.45 14.06
CA GLU A 34 21.93 31.68 13.65
C GLU A 34 22.28 31.66 12.15
N LEU A 35 22.80 30.54 11.64
CA LEU A 35 23.09 30.35 10.21
C LEU A 35 21.83 30.46 9.33
N LEU A 36 20.69 30.04 9.85
CA LEU A 36 19.39 30.13 9.19
C LEU A 36 18.70 31.49 9.40
N GLY A 37 19.23 32.35 10.26
CA GLY A 37 18.60 33.62 10.64
C GLY A 37 17.32 33.47 11.48
N VAL A 38 17.14 32.33 12.16
CA VAL A 38 15.97 32.06 13.00
C VAL A 38 16.14 32.77 14.34
N ARG A 39 15.12 33.52 14.76
CA ARG A 39 15.12 34.24 16.04
C ARG A 39 15.05 33.26 17.21
N GLU A 40 15.74 33.62 18.29
CA GLU A 40 15.58 32.90 19.56
C GLU A 40 14.19 33.19 20.14
N TRP A 41 13.58 32.15 20.69
CA TRP A 41 12.23 32.22 21.25
C TRP A 41 12.27 31.67 22.68
N GLU A 42 11.72 32.39 23.64
CA GLU A 42 11.52 31.88 25.01
C GLU A 42 10.33 30.90 24.99
N ALA A 43 10.58 29.69 24.50
CA ALA A 43 9.57 28.65 24.40
C ALA A 43 9.56 27.81 25.68
N TRP A 44 8.37 27.59 26.23
CA TRP A 44 8.16 26.38 27.00
C TRP A 44 8.39 25.17 26.08
N ILE A 45 9.35 24.31 26.44
CA ILE A 45 9.58 23.05 25.76
C ILE A 45 8.73 22.00 26.46
N PRO A 46 7.78 21.37 25.74
CA PRO A 46 6.95 20.35 26.35
C PRO A 46 7.84 19.20 26.85
N PRO A 47 7.64 18.69 28.08
CA PRO A 47 8.17 17.39 28.42
C PRO A 47 7.52 16.39 27.46
N VAL A 48 8.34 15.83 26.58
CA VAL A 48 7.94 14.76 25.67
C VAL A 48 8.35 13.46 26.33
N GLU A 49 7.46 12.48 26.31
CA GLU A 49 7.73 11.13 26.80
C GLU A 49 8.79 10.45 25.91
N GLU A 50 10.07 10.78 26.11
CA GLU A 50 11.20 10.33 25.29
C GLU A 50 11.35 8.81 25.40
N THR A 51 11.44 8.37 26.65
CA THR A 51 11.52 6.98 27.07
C THR A 51 10.81 6.86 28.43
N PRO A 52 10.25 5.68 28.77
CA PRO A 52 9.59 5.50 30.06
C PRO A 52 10.53 5.74 31.25
N PHE A 53 11.84 5.56 31.09
CA PHE A 53 12.86 5.81 32.12
C PHE A 53 14.09 6.46 31.50
N PRO A 54 14.25 7.79 31.60
CA PRO A 54 15.47 8.45 31.18
C PRO A 54 16.63 7.97 32.07
N PRO A 55 17.72 7.41 31.51
CA PRO A 55 18.89 7.03 32.29
C PRO A 55 19.51 8.25 32.98
N GLU A 56 20.13 8.07 34.15
CA GLU A 56 21.01 9.09 34.73
C GLU A 56 22.04 9.54 33.68
N ILE A 57 22.43 10.82 33.72
CA ILE A 57 23.23 11.48 32.67
C ILE A 57 24.59 10.78 32.56
N CYS A 58 24.68 9.81 31.66
CA CYS A 58 25.93 9.20 31.22
C CYS A 58 25.97 9.35 29.69
N PRO A 59 26.88 10.19 29.15
CA PRO A 59 27.07 10.29 27.71
C PRO A 59 27.40 8.90 27.15
N SER A 60 26.57 8.41 26.23
CA SER A 60 26.83 7.17 25.50
C SER A 60 27.20 7.49 24.06
N PRO A 61 28.31 6.97 23.52
CA PRO A 61 28.66 7.14 22.12
C PRO A 61 27.61 6.48 21.21
N PHE A 62 27.45 7.00 20.00
CA PHE A 62 26.52 6.47 19.02
C PHE A 62 27.09 5.21 18.35
N ARG A 63 26.83 4.06 18.99
CA ARG A 63 27.37 2.75 18.56
C ARG A 63 26.34 1.79 18.01
N GLU A 64 25.07 2.07 18.17
CA GLU A 64 24.01 1.19 17.69
C GLU A 64 22.68 1.91 17.47
N LEU A 65 21.82 1.25 16.70
CA LEU A 65 20.42 1.56 16.51
C LEU A 65 19.56 0.38 16.93
N ARG A 66 18.37 0.68 17.46
CA ARG A 66 17.35 -0.29 17.84
C ARG A 66 16.12 -0.10 16.97
N HIS A 67 15.56 -1.21 16.49
CA HIS A 67 14.36 -1.14 15.67
C HIS A 67 13.13 -1.04 16.58
N PRO A 68 12.31 0.03 16.50
CA PRO A 68 11.21 0.27 17.43
C PRO A 68 10.17 -0.85 17.50
N LEU A 69 10.00 -1.60 16.40
CA LEU A 69 8.94 -2.60 16.25
C LEU A 69 9.40 -4.05 16.41
N SER A 70 10.72 -4.29 16.41
CA SER A 70 11.27 -5.66 16.47
C SER A 70 12.30 -5.84 17.57
N GLY A 71 12.88 -4.75 18.09
CA GLY A 71 14.04 -4.79 18.98
C GLY A 71 15.35 -5.14 18.28
N GLY A 72 15.31 -5.29 16.95
CA GLY A 72 16.47 -5.59 16.12
C GLY A 72 17.58 -4.55 16.28
N ARG A 73 18.83 -5.01 16.17
CA ARG A 73 20.01 -4.18 16.40
C ARG A 73 20.75 -3.95 15.10
N LEU A 74 21.28 -2.74 14.94
CA LEU A 74 22.22 -2.39 13.87
C LEU A 74 23.43 -1.70 14.51
N GLU A 75 24.62 -2.25 14.31
CA GLU A 75 25.85 -1.67 14.84
C GLU A 75 26.30 -0.48 13.97
N VAL A 76 26.82 0.55 14.65
CA VAL A 76 27.24 1.81 14.05
C VAL A 76 28.71 2.05 14.42
N HIS A 77 29.51 2.36 13.42
CA HIS A 77 30.94 2.61 13.56
C HIS A 77 31.28 3.95 12.90
N ILE A 78 31.20 5.03 13.66
CA ILE A 78 31.43 6.40 13.16
C ILE A 78 32.27 7.27 14.12
N ASP A 79 32.77 6.68 15.22
CA ASP A 79 33.43 7.41 16.32
C ASP A 79 34.67 8.20 15.82
N GLU A 80 35.40 7.68 14.83
CA GLU A 80 36.61 8.29 14.26
C GLU A 80 36.33 9.45 13.29
N GLU A 81 35.08 9.63 12.86
CA GLU A 81 34.67 10.61 11.83
C GLU A 81 33.89 11.80 12.42
N LYS A 82 33.80 11.90 13.75
CA LYS A 82 33.01 12.90 14.47
C LYS A 82 33.16 14.32 13.90
N ASP A 83 34.38 14.84 13.83
CA ASP A 83 34.64 16.22 13.41
C ASP A 83 34.29 16.47 11.94
N GLU A 84 34.49 15.47 11.08
CA GLU A 84 34.10 15.53 9.67
C GLU A 84 32.58 15.60 9.52
N ILE A 85 31.85 14.75 10.26
CA ILE A 85 30.39 14.75 10.28
C ILE A 85 29.87 16.13 10.70
N LEU A 86 30.34 16.65 11.84
CA LEU A 86 29.90 17.96 12.36
C LEU A 86 30.15 19.09 11.35
N LYS A 87 31.28 19.05 10.64
CA LYS A 87 31.59 20.02 9.58
C LYS A 87 30.62 19.92 8.40
N ILE A 88 30.31 18.71 7.94
CA ILE A 88 29.34 18.49 6.85
C ILE A 88 27.96 19.05 7.22
N PHE A 89 27.51 18.83 8.45
CA PHE A 89 26.26 19.40 8.94
C PHE A 89 26.30 20.93 8.96
N GLU A 90 27.37 21.53 9.49
CA GLU A 90 27.52 23.00 9.49
C GLU A 90 27.48 23.57 8.07
N ASP A 91 28.15 22.93 7.11
CA ASP A 91 28.15 23.35 5.71
C ASP A 91 26.77 23.15 5.05
N ALA A 92 26.01 22.12 5.45
CA ALA A 92 24.61 21.96 5.05
C ALA A 92 23.72 23.11 5.58
N TYR A 93 23.86 23.47 6.86
CA TYR A 93 23.11 24.58 7.47
C TYR A 93 23.48 25.94 6.88
N LYS A 94 24.75 26.17 6.53
CA LYS A 94 25.18 27.37 5.78
C LYS A 94 24.49 27.47 4.43
N GLU A 95 24.47 26.38 3.66
CA GLU A 95 23.80 26.33 2.37
C GLU A 95 22.29 26.54 2.49
N LEU A 96 21.67 25.91 3.49
CA LEU A 96 20.26 26.13 3.80
C LEU A 96 19.99 27.60 4.17
N GLY A 97 20.88 28.23 4.93
CA GLY A 97 20.79 29.65 5.29
C GLY A 97 20.72 30.57 4.07
N GLU A 98 21.50 30.29 3.03
CA GLU A 98 21.42 31.04 1.76
C GLU A 98 20.07 30.84 1.05
N ARG A 99 19.54 29.60 1.05
CA ARG A 99 18.22 29.28 0.48
C ARG A 99 17.05 29.81 1.32
N PHE A 100 17.30 30.10 2.60
CA PHE A 100 16.35 30.67 3.55
C PHE A 100 16.07 32.15 3.33
N LYS A 101 17.01 32.88 2.74
CA LYS A 101 16.90 34.33 2.53
C LYS A 101 15.63 34.65 1.72
N GLY A 102 14.73 35.42 2.33
CA GLY A 102 13.49 35.88 1.69
C GLY A 102 12.30 34.94 1.83
N LEU A 103 12.41 33.82 2.53
CA LEU A 103 11.27 32.99 2.92
C LEU A 103 10.58 33.59 4.16
N SER A 104 9.25 33.52 4.20
CA SER A 104 8.49 33.72 5.45
C SER A 104 8.75 32.57 6.43
N GLU A 105 8.39 32.74 7.70
CA GLU A 105 8.56 31.71 8.75
C GLU A 105 7.80 30.43 8.41
N GLU A 106 6.58 30.54 7.86
CA GLU A 106 5.81 29.39 7.34
C GLU A 106 6.60 28.68 6.22
N GLN A 107 7.06 29.43 5.22
CA GLN A 107 7.77 28.85 4.08
C GLN A 107 9.11 28.24 4.49
N GLY A 108 9.86 28.89 5.39
CA GLY A 108 11.11 28.39 5.95
C GLY A 108 10.89 27.09 6.70
N PHE A 109 9.88 27.03 7.57
CA PHE A 109 9.51 25.80 8.28
C PHE A 109 9.15 24.66 7.32
N LEU A 110 8.26 24.91 6.36
CA LEU A 110 7.87 23.91 5.36
C LEU A 110 9.06 23.44 4.51
N TYR A 111 9.96 24.36 4.16
CA TYR A 111 11.16 24.07 3.39
C TYR A 111 12.15 23.20 4.18
N LEU A 112 12.43 23.50 5.45
CA LEU A 112 13.30 22.65 6.29
C LEU A 112 12.69 21.30 6.54
N TRP A 113 11.42 21.27 6.96
CA TRP A 113 10.72 20.03 7.25
C TRP A 113 10.81 19.05 6.07
N ARG A 114 10.77 19.56 4.84
CA ARG A 114 10.84 18.74 3.64
C ARG A 114 12.26 18.46 3.13
N ASN A 115 13.18 19.42 3.19
CA ASN A 115 14.45 19.34 2.46
C ASN A 115 15.69 19.13 3.36
N LEU A 116 15.58 19.28 4.69
CA LEU A 116 16.75 19.20 5.58
C LEU A 116 17.49 17.85 5.46
N GLU A 117 16.76 16.74 5.50
CA GLU A 117 17.33 15.39 5.33
C GLU A 117 17.99 15.23 3.95
N GLU A 118 17.36 15.74 2.88
CA GLU A 118 17.88 15.62 1.51
C GLU A 118 19.17 16.43 1.31
N VAL A 119 19.21 17.68 1.78
CA VAL A 119 20.38 18.56 1.64
C VAL A 119 21.58 18.03 2.42
N ILE A 120 21.38 17.49 3.63
CA ILE A 120 22.46 16.83 4.37
C ILE A 120 22.95 15.59 3.60
N ALA A 121 22.02 14.80 3.09
CA ALA A 121 22.36 13.56 2.42
C ALA A 121 23.02 13.73 1.05
N GLU A 122 22.82 14.87 0.37
CA GLU A 122 23.55 15.28 -0.84
C GLU A 122 25.04 15.53 -0.56
N LYS A 123 25.40 15.84 0.69
CA LYS A 123 26.80 16.06 1.13
C LYS A 123 27.45 14.82 1.74
N SER A 124 26.70 13.77 2.02
CA SER A 124 27.19 12.49 2.56
C SER A 124 27.29 11.29 1.58
N PRO A 125 27.27 11.42 0.23
CA PRO A 125 27.47 10.24 -0.62
C PRO A 125 28.84 9.59 -0.41
N GLY A 126 28.86 8.27 -0.25
CA GLY A 126 30.10 7.49 -0.12
C GLY A 126 30.76 7.54 1.26
N THR A 127 30.19 8.28 2.23
CA THR A 127 30.66 8.25 3.62
C THR A 127 30.20 6.97 4.32
N THR A 128 30.92 6.55 5.36
CA THR A 128 30.58 5.35 6.16
C THR A 128 29.29 5.55 6.97
N TRP A 129 29.00 6.80 7.33
CA TRP A 129 27.92 7.21 8.23
C TRP A 129 26.63 7.61 7.51
N GLY A 130 26.73 8.08 6.25
CA GLY A 130 25.60 8.64 5.49
C GLY A 130 24.42 7.68 5.37
N LYS A 131 24.71 6.37 5.39
CA LYS A 131 23.69 5.32 5.38
C LYS A 131 22.81 5.29 6.62
N TYR A 132 23.26 5.82 7.76
CA TYR A 132 22.48 5.86 9.01
C TYR A 132 21.70 7.17 9.19
N LEU A 133 21.92 8.19 8.36
CA LEU A 133 21.29 9.52 8.52
C LEU A 133 19.77 9.48 8.72
N PRO A 134 18.98 8.68 7.97
CA PRO A 134 17.54 8.62 8.19
C PRO A 134 17.17 8.10 9.59
N LEU A 135 18.08 7.38 10.24
CA LEU A 135 17.89 6.69 11.51
C LEU A 135 18.69 7.29 12.67
N PHE A 136 19.41 8.40 12.48
CA PHE A 136 20.17 9.07 13.55
C PHE A 136 19.31 9.18 14.81
N PRO A 137 19.72 8.57 15.93
CA PRO A 137 18.85 8.42 17.08
C PRO A 137 18.70 9.76 17.79
N ALA A 138 17.51 10.00 18.34
CA ALA A 138 17.31 11.20 19.13
C ALA A 138 18.03 11.14 20.50
N ASP A 139 18.15 9.92 21.03
CA ASP A 139 18.86 9.62 22.28
C ASP A 139 19.74 8.38 22.04
N THR A 140 21.05 8.51 22.21
CA THR A 140 21.99 7.39 22.00
C THR A 140 21.85 6.30 23.08
N ARG A 141 21.22 6.62 24.22
CA ARG A 141 20.97 5.67 25.31
C ARG A 141 19.73 4.81 25.04
N ALA A 142 18.79 5.34 24.26
CA ALA A 142 17.61 4.64 23.79
C ALA A 142 17.43 4.88 22.27
N PRO A 143 18.26 4.23 21.44
CA PRO A 143 18.37 4.56 20.03
C PRO A 143 17.27 3.88 19.19
N ASN A 144 16.03 3.85 19.70
CA ASN A 144 14.90 3.14 19.10
C ASN A 144 13.98 4.02 18.23
N TYR A 145 14.23 5.33 18.17
CA TYR A 145 13.55 6.26 17.28
C TYR A 145 14.54 7.33 16.80
N ALA A 146 14.30 7.87 15.60
CA ALA A 146 15.20 8.86 15.03
C ALA A 146 14.90 10.26 15.57
N ILE A 147 15.90 11.13 15.50
CA ILE A 147 15.81 12.55 15.83
C ILE A 147 14.69 13.23 15.02
N TRP A 148 14.46 12.78 13.79
CA TRP A 148 13.39 13.29 12.92
C TRP A 148 12.00 13.15 13.54
N GLU A 149 11.69 12.01 14.17
CA GLU A 149 10.40 11.82 14.84
C GLU A 149 10.28 12.72 16.07
N ARG A 150 11.38 12.90 16.82
CA ARG A 150 11.42 13.80 17.97
C ARG A 150 11.18 15.25 17.58
N LEU A 151 11.87 15.77 16.58
CA LEU A 151 11.71 17.17 16.14
C LEU A 151 10.28 17.45 15.67
N ARG A 152 9.64 16.47 15.01
CA ARG A 152 8.22 16.57 14.63
C ARG A 152 7.31 16.67 15.85
N ILE A 153 7.46 15.77 16.82
CA ILE A 153 6.59 15.76 18.01
C ILE A 153 6.82 17.01 18.87
N LEU A 154 8.07 17.45 19.06
CA LEU A 154 8.40 18.69 19.76
C LEU A 154 7.71 19.91 19.12
N SER A 155 7.73 20.00 17.80
CA SER A 155 7.11 21.10 17.04
C SER A 155 5.56 21.00 16.95
N ALA A 156 5.00 19.81 17.17
CA ALA A 156 3.57 19.57 17.16
C ALA A 156 2.90 19.79 18.54
N LEU A 157 3.64 19.59 19.62
CA LEU A 157 3.12 19.72 20.98
C LEU A 157 3.07 21.18 21.44
N GLU A 158 1.95 21.54 22.06
CA GLU A 158 1.67 22.87 22.59
C GLU A 158 1.15 22.74 24.02
N ASP A 159 1.17 23.84 24.79
CA ASP A 159 0.65 23.88 26.18
C ASP A 159 -0.79 23.37 26.27
N ASN A 160 -1.55 23.66 25.22
CA ASN A 160 -2.95 23.29 25.05
C ASN A 160 -3.09 22.42 23.82
N CYS A 161 -3.28 21.11 23.96
CA CYS A 161 -3.39 20.20 22.83
C CYS A 161 -4.41 19.07 23.04
N SER A 162 -4.93 18.55 21.92
CA SER A 162 -5.81 17.39 21.86
C SER A 162 -5.33 16.40 20.82
N LEU A 163 -5.57 15.12 21.05
CA LEU A 163 -5.40 14.08 20.03
C LEU A 163 -6.68 13.96 19.21
N PHE A 164 -6.56 14.03 17.89
CA PHE A 164 -7.66 14.08 16.94
C PHE A 164 -7.53 12.96 15.92
N LEU A 165 -8.61 12.23 15.66
CA LEU A 165 -8.67 11.19 14.63
C LEU A 165 -9.83 11.49 13.70
N PHE A 166 -9.57 11.53 12.40
CA PHE A 166 -10.54 11.78 11.34
C PHE A 166 -10.50 10.66 10.31
N SER A 167 -11.66 10.27 9.78
CA SER A 167 -11.77 9.19 8.80
C SER A 167 -12.89 9.45 7.80
N ILE A 168 -12.63 9.11 6.55
CA ILE A 168 -13.55 9.21 5.41
C ILE A 168 -14.01 7.80 5.02
N GLY A 169 -15.31 7.65 4.69
CA GLY A 169 -15.88 6.38 4.25
C GLY A 169 -17.06 6.52 3.28
N PRO A 170 -17.56 5.39 2.74
CA PRO A 170 -17.07 4.03 2.96
C PRO A 170 -15.87 3.72 2.04
N VAL A 171 -14.97 2.82 2.45
CA VAL A 171 -13.74 2.50 1.69
C VAL A 171 -13.96 1.34 0.73
N GLN A 172 -14.10 0.12 1.27
CA GLN A 172 -14.14 -1.10 0.45
C GLN A 172 -15.33 -1.13 -0.50
N SER A 173 -16.54 -0.75 -0.05
CA SER A 173 -17.71 -0.74 -0.91
C SER A 173 -17.58 0.30 -2.03
N PHE A 174 -17.05 1.50 -1.73
CA PHE A 174 -16.81 2.52 -2.74
C PHE A 174 -15.77 2.09 -3.78
N ILE A 175 -14.65 1.51 -3.35
CA ILE A 175 -13.59 1.04 -4.25
C ILE A 175 -14.12 -0.11 -5.13
N ALA A 176 -14.79 -1.11 -4.53
CA ALA A 176 -15.30 -2.30 -5.24
C ALA A 176 -16.43 -2.02 -6.24
N GLN A 177 -17.08 -0.85 -6.20
CA GLN A 177 -18.02 -0.40 -7.23
C GLN A 177 -17.26 0.01 -8.50
N ALA A 178 -16.77 -0.99 -9.25
CA ALA A 178 -15.96 -0.80 -10.45
C ALA A 178 -16.32 -1.83 -11.52
N ARG A 179 -16.48 -1.36 -12.76
CA ARG A 179 -16.68 -2.22 -13.94
C ARG A 179 -15.44 -2.28 -14.83
N LYS A 180 -14.66 -1.19 -14.84
CA LYS A 180 -13.37 -1.07 -15.52
C LYS A 180 -12.22 -1.00 -14.50
N THR A 181 -11.03 -1.40 -14.90
CA THR A 181 -9.81 -1.29 -14.07
C THR A 181 -9.53 0.16 -13.67
N GLN A 182 -9.83 1.09 -14.56
CA GLN A 182 -9.78 2.53 -14.27
C GLN A 182 -10.78 2.97 -13.19
N ASP A 183 -12.02 2.46 -13.18
CA ASP A 183 -13.00 2.81 -12.14
C ASP A 183 -12.47 2.42 -10.77
N PHE A 184 -11.81 1.26 -10.71
CA PHE A 184 -11.23 0.73 -9.49
C PHE A 184 -10.09 1.60 -8.97
N TYR A 185 -9.15 1.95 -9.84
CA TYR A 185 -8.06 2.88 -9.56
C TYR A 185 -8.55 4.26 -9.10
N LEU A 186 -9.48 4.87 -9.84
CA LEU A 186 -10.01 6.19 -9.48
C LEU A 186 -10.77 6.15 -8.15
N GLY A 187 -11.42 5.03 -7.80
CA GLY A 187 -12.03 4.86 -6.49
C GLY A 187 -11.02 5.00 -5.34
N SER A 188 -9.89 4.30 -5.44
CA SER A 188 -8.80 4.41 -4.45
C SER A 188 -8.18 5.80 -4.46
N TYR A 189 -8.01 6.40 -5.64
CA TYR A 189 -7.46 7.75 -5.78
C TYR A 189 -8.32 8.82 -5.16
N ILE A 190 -9.63 8.79 -5.39
CA ILE A 190 -10.59 9.75 -4.80
C ILE A 190 -10.51 9.73 -3.28
N LEU A 191 -10.49 8.55 -2.65
CA LEU A 191 -10.38 8.46 -1.20
C LEU A 191 -9.06 9.03 -0.68
N SER A 192 -7.96 8.73 -1.35
CA SER A 192 -6.63 9.24 -1.02
C SER A 192 -6.57 10.77 -1.16
N TYR A 193 -7.05 11.30 -2.29
CA TYR A 193 -7.11 12.72 -2.59
C TYR A 193 -8.03 13.48 -1.63
N LEU A 194 -9.26 13.01 -1.40
CA LEU A 194 -10.19 13.65 -0.48
C LEU A 194 -9.69 13.63 0.96
N THR A 195 -9.00 12.56 1.38
CA THR A 195 -8.37 12.56 2.72
C THR A 195 -7.23 13.56 2.77
N PHE A 196 -6.44 13.67 1.70
CA PHE A 196 -5.42 14.70 1.60
C PHE A 196 -6.00 16.12 1.64
N MET A 197 -7.15 16.39 1.01
CA MET A 197 -7.81 17.71 1.11
C MET A 197 -8.19 18.09 2.55
N ALA A 198 -8.52 17.12 3.40
CA ALA A 198 -8.70 17.37 4.83
C ALA A 198 -7.36 17.59 5.55
N ILE A 199 -6.34 16.79 5.24
CA ILE A 199 -4.99 16.95 5.79
C ILE A 199 -4.41 18.32 5.45
N GLU A 200 -4.56 18.76 4.20
CA GLU A 200 -4.14 20.08 3.70
C GLU A 200 -4.61 21.20 4.63
N GLU A 201 -5.88 21.17 5.05
CA GLU A 201 -6.44 22.20 5.95
C GLU A 201 -5.83 22.16 7.36
N VAL A 202 -5.44 20.98 7.85
CA VAL A 202 -4.71 20.86 9.13
C VAL A 202 -3.28 21.38 8.96
N VAL A 203 -2.62 21.02 7.87
CA VAL A 203 -1.25 21.42 7.52
C VAL A 203 -1.15 22.94 7.36
N ASP A 204 -2.11 23.57 6.66
CA ASP A 204 -2.18 25.02 6.47
C ASP A 204 -2.31 25.79 7.79
N ARG A 205 -2.88 25.17 8.82
CA ARG A 205 -3.14 25.83 10.12
C ARG A 205 -2.07 25.56 11.15
N TYR A 206 -1.55 24.34 11.15
CA TYR A 206 -0.77 23.79 12.26
C TYR A 206 0.53 23.11 11.81
N GLY A 207 0.82 23.10 10.50
CA GLY A 207 2.00 22.48 9.91
C GLY A 207 1.91 20.95 9.78
N PRO A 208 2.74 20.34 8.91
CA PRO A 208 2.73 18.90 8.67
C PRO A 208 3.19 18.06 9.87
N VAL A 209 3.94 18.65 10.80
CA VAL A 209 4.37 18.00 12.04
C VAL A 209 3.18 17.60 12.93
N SER A 210 2.06 18.32 12.82
CA SER A 210 0.83 18.04 13.57
C SER A 210 0.18 16.72 13.16
N ILE A 211 0.53 16.15 12.00
CA ILE A 211 0.05 14.83 11.57
C ILE A 211 0.99 13.75 12.09
N VAL A 212 0.45 12.89 12.96
CA VAL A 212 1.15 11.72 13.54
C VAL A 212 1.08 10.54 12.59
N TYR A 213 -0.08 10.32 11.97
CA TYR A 213 -0.33 9.28 10.98
C TYR A 213 -1.30 9.82 9.92
N PRO A 214 -1.09 9.61 8.61
CA PRO A 214 0.09 9.00 8.00
C PRO A 214 1.31 9.92 8.02
N ASP A 215 2.49 9.37 7.76
CA ASP A 215 3.71 10.14 7.56
C ASP A 215 3.64 10.85 6.20
N LEU A 216 3.69 12.18 6.24
CA LEU A 216 3.57 13.06 5.08
C LEU A 216 4.90 13.29 4.36
N HIS A 217 6.05 12.97 4.98
CA HIS A 217 7.35 13.29 4.41
C HIS A 217 7.59 12.53 3.10
N ARG A 218 7.80 13.26 1.99
CA ARG A 218 7.95 12.74 0.60
C ARG A 218 6.70 12.09 0.02
N GLN A 219 5.53 12.29 0.61
CA GLN A 219 4.28 11.81 0.02
C GLN A 219 3.96 12.61 -1.25
N PRO A 220 3.52 11.97 -2.36
CA PRO A 220 3.33 12.68 -3.63
C PRO A 220 2.35 13.86 -3.55
N LEU A 221 1.20 13.68 -2.89
CA LEU A 221 0.22 14.76 -2.73
C LEU A 221 0.73 15.87 -1.80
N MET A 222 1.53 15.54 -0.78
CA MET A 222 2.14 16.55 0.09
C MET A 222 3.16 17.39 -0.67
N ASP A 223 4.03 16.75 -1.45
CA ASP A 223 5.03 17.43 -2.26
C ASP A 223 4.37 18.32 -3.33
N TRP A 224 3.29 17.86 -3.98
CA TRP A 224 2.50 18.71 -4.87
C TRP A 224 1.91 19.94 -4.17
N PHE A 225 1.41 19.79 -2.96
CA PHE A 225 0.91 20.91 -2.17
C PHE A 225 2.04 21.89 -1.80
N LEU A 226 3.22 21.39 -1.42
CA LEU A 226 4.39 22.22 -1.16
C LEU A 226 4.83 23.01 -2.41
N GLN A 227 4.78 22.41 -3.60
CA GLN A 227 5.03 23.14 -4.85
C GLN A 227 4.02 24.27 -5.06
N LYS A 228 2.73 24.05 -4.76
CA LYS A 228 1.70 25.11 -4.80
C LYS A 228 2.00 26.26 -3.84
N LYS A 229 2.60 25.94 -2.68
CA LYS A 229 3.11 26.90 -1.69
C LYS A 229 4.46 27.54 -2.09
N ARG A 230 4.96 27.24 -3.30
CA ARG A 230 6.23 27.73 -3.85
C ARG A 230 7.45 27.29 -3.04
N ILE A 231 7.37 26.11 -2.42
CA ILE A 231 8.49 25.47 -1.73
C ILE A 231 9.27 24.66 -2.76
N ALA A 232 10.58 24.94 -2.88
CA ALA A 232 11.45 24.16 -3.75
C ALA A 232 11.65 22.74 -3.18
N LEU A 233 11.64 21.75 -4.06
CA LEU A 233 11.76 20.33 -3.72
C LEU A 233 12.93 19.72 -4.48
N GLY A 234 13.81 18.99 -3.79
CA GLY A 234 14.96 18.32 -4.40
C GLY A 234 14.57 17.11 -5.25
N SER A 235 13.94 16.10 -4.64
CA SER A 235 13.76 14.77 -5.26
C SER A 235 12.35 14.43 -5.77
N PHE A 236 11.42 15.38 -5.82
CA PHE A 236 10.02 15.10 -6.18
C PHE A 236 9.86 14.74 -7.67
N LYS A 237 9.16 13.63 -7.93
CA LYS A 237 8.82 13.15 -9.28
C LYS A 237 7.31 13.24 -9.50
N ASP A 238 6.89 14.11 -10.42
CA ASP A 238 5.48 14.31 -10.76
C ASP A 238 4.73 13.02 -11.12
N SER A 239 5.40 12.04 -11.73
CA SER A 239 4.81 10.74 -12.08
C SER A 239 4.27 9.96 -10.87
N MET A 240 4.82 10.20 -9.67
CA MET A 240 4.38 9.56 -8.43
C MET A 240 2.99 10.04 -8.00
N LEU A 241 2.49 11.17 -8.52
CA LEU A 241 1.12 11.65 -8.27
C LEU A 241 0.05 10.69 -8.81
N LEU A 242 0.42 9.74 -9.66
CA LEU A 242 -0.48 8.69 -10.14
C LEU A 242 -0.66 7.57 -9.11
N VAL A 243 0.11 7.52 -8.02
CA VAL A 243 -0.03 6.46 -7.01
C VAL A 243 -0.80 7.02 -5.81
N PRO A 244 -1.97 6.47 -5.47
CA PRO A 244 -2.70 6.88 -4.27
C PRO A 244 -2.09 6.24 -3.03
N THR A 245 -1.47 7.08 -2.18
CA THR A 245 -0.64 6.64 -1.04
C THR A 245 -1.13 7.10 0.32
N ILE A 246 -2.07 8.05 0.36
CA ILE A 246 -2.68 8.55 1.59
C ILE A 246 -3.84 7.61 1.98
N PRO A 247 -3.86 7.06 3.22
CA PRO A 247 -4.96 6.25 3.75
C PRO A 247 -6.22 7.10 3.97
N ASN A 248 -7.36 6.46 4.22
CA ASN A 248 -8.66 7.12 4.42
C ASN A 248 -8.87 7.73 5.81
N ARG A 249 -7.81 7.82 6.63
CA ARG A 249 -7.84 8.33 7.99
C ARG A 249 -6.52 8.98 8.36
N PHE A 250 -6.56 9.90 9.31
CA PHE A 250 -5.37 10.50 9.89
C PHE A 250 -5.53 10.78 11.39
N VAL A 251 -4.42 10.70 12.12
CA VAL A 251 -4.26 11.08 13.52
C VAL A 251 -3.44 12.37 13.57
N ALA A 252 -3.93 13.36 14.31
CA ALA A 252 -3.29 14.65 14.45
C ALA A 252 -3.23 15.12 15.92
N ILE A 253 -2.21 15.89 16.26
CA ILE A 253 -2.14 16.69 17.48
C ILE A 253 -2.64 18.09 17.13
N ILE A 254 -3.70 18.55 17.80
CA ILE A 254 -4.35 19.83 17.51
C ILE A 254 -4.12 20.78 18.70
N PRO A 255 -3.66 22.03 18.47
CA PRO A 255 -3.23 22.96 19.52
C PRO A 255 -4.42 23.69 20.18
N THR A 256 -5.38 22.92 20.68
CA THR A 256 -6.49 23.43 21.49
C THR A 256 -7.16 22.28 22.25
N VAL A 257 -7.67 22.57 23.44
CA VAL A 257 -8.56 21.69 24.22
C VAL A 257 -10.03 22.13 24.18
N LYS A 258 -10.31 23.33 23.64
CA LYS A 258 -11.65 23.91 23.60
C LYS A 258 -12.55 23.14 22.65
N SER A 259 -13.64 22.55 23.17
CA SER A 259 -14.59 21.73 22.41
C SER A 259 -15.14 22.45 21.18
N ASP A 260 -15.51 23.73 21.28
CA ASP A 260 -16.07 24.49 20.15
C ASP A 260 -15.07 24.69 19.01
N LYS A 261 -13.78 24.87 19.34
CA LYS A 261 -12.72 24.97 18.33
C LYS A 261 -12.49 23.63 17.62
N LEU A 262 -12.52 22.52 18.36
CA LEU A 262 -12.39 21.16 17.80
C LEU A 262 -13.58 20.80 16.90
N LYS A 263 -14.80 21.10 17.33
CA LYS A 263 -16.01 20.95 16.50
C LYS A 263 -15.96 21.84 15.27
N GLY A 264 -15.49 23.08 15.42
CA GLY A 264 -15.28 24.02 14.32
C GLY A 264 -14.29 23.50 13.30
N LEU A 265 -13.15 22.94 13.75
CA LEU A 265 -12.17 22.28 12.89
C LEU A 265 -12.81 21.09 12.16
N ALA A 266 -13.46 20.17 12.87
CA ALA A 266 -14.09 19.01 12.25
C ALA A 266 -15.14 19.40 11.19
N LYS A 267 -15.96 20.42 11.47
CA LYS A 267 -16.93 20.98 10.51
C LYS A 267 -16.23 21.51 9.26
N LEU A 268 -15.19 22.30 9.44
CA LEU A 268 -14.39 22.85 8.36
C LEU A 268 -13.76 21.76 7.48
N LEU A 269 -13.20 20.71 8.10
CA LEU A 269 -12.63 19.57 7.37
C LEU A 269 -13.69 18.86 6.52
N MET A 270 -14.87 18.60 7.09
CA MET A 270 -15.98 17.98 6.36
C MET A 270 -16.46 18.86 5.20
N GLU A 271 -16.57 20.18 5.42
CA GLU A 271 -16.96 21.15 4.39
C GLU A 271 -15.93 21.24 3.26
N LYS A 272 -14.63 21.29 3.58
CA LYS A 272 -13.55 21.27 2.60
C LYS A 272 -13.62 20.02 1.71
N VAL A 273 -13.79 18.85 2.31
CA VAL A 273 -13.89 17.59 1.56
C VAL A 273 -15.15 17.54 0.68
N ARG A 274 -16.31 17.91 1.24
CA ARG A 274 -17.57 17.96 0.47
C ARG A 274 -17.46 18.92 -0.70
N LYS A 275 -16.93 20.12 -0.46
CA LYS A 275 -16.70 21.11 -1.50
C LYS A 275 -15.77 20.59 -2.58
N SER A 276 -14.65 19.94 -2.24
CA SER A 276 -13.77 19.33 -3.24
C SER A 276 -14.47 18.26 -4.09
N TRP A 277 -15.38 17.48 -3.50
CA TRP A 277 -16.18 16.50 -4.22
C TRP A 277 -17.23 17.15 -5.15
N GLU A 278 -17.91 18.19 -4.66
CA GLU A 278 -18.89 18.98 -5.43
C GLU A 278 -18.22 19.76 -6.57
N ASP A 279 -17.06 20.37 -6.31
CA ASP A 279 -16.25 21.08 -7.30
C ASP A 279 -15.79 20.11 -8.40
N ALA A 280 -15.43 18.88 -8.05
CA ALA A 280 -15.09 17.85 -9.03
C ALA A 280 -16.29 17.49 -9.91
N ALA A 281 -17.46 17.29 -9.32
CA ALA A 281 -18.68 17.04 -10.08
C ALA A 281 -19.01 18.21 -11.02
N SER A 282 -19.00 19.44 -10.52
CA SER A 282 -19.26 20.65 -11.30
C SER A 282 -18.26 20.82 -12.46
N ALA A 283 -16.97 20.64 -12.20
CA ALA A 283 -15.92 20.71 -13.21
C ALA A 283 -16.11 19.65 -14.31
N ILE A 284 -16.48 18.42 -13.94
CA ILE A 284 -16.75 17.34 -14.89
C ILE A 284 -17.98 17.64 -15.75
N LEU A 285 -19.08 18.09 -15.15
CA LEU A 285 -20.29 18.46 -15.91
C LEU A 285 -19.98 19.58 -16.88
N LYS A 286 -19.24 20.61 -16.44
CA LYS A 286 -18.80 21.72 -17.29
C LYS A 286 -17.88 21.26 -18.42
N ALA A 287 -16.89 20.41 -18.14
CA ALA A 287 -15.97 19.87 -19.15
C ALA A 287 -16.69 19.04 -20.21
N PHE A 288 -17.78 18.37 -19.82
CA PHE A 288 -18.66 17.67 -20.74
C PHE A 288 -19.81 18.53 -21.26
N ALA A 289 -19.85 19.85 -21.00
CA ALA A 289 -20.93 20.77 -21.39
C ALA A 289 -22.34 20.38 -20.90
N ILE A 290 -22.47 19.54 -19.86
CA ILE A 290 -23.76 19.04 -19.35
C ILE A 290 -24.42 20.15 -18.53
N GLN A 291 -25.67 20.48 -18.88
CA GLN A 291 -26.53 21.37 -18.10
C GLN A 291 -27.82 20.61 -17.77
N PRO A 292 -27.95 20.05 -16.54
CA PRO A 292 -29.16 19.35 -16.14
C PRO A 292 -30.31 20.34 -15.93
N ASP A 293 -31.54 19.89 -16.19
CA ASP A 293 -32.74 20.60 -15.73
C ASP A 293 -32.87 20.53 -14.20
N PRO A 294 -33.74 21.35 -13.57
CA PRO A 294 -33.85 21.42 -12.10
C PRO A 294 -34.17 20.08 -11.42
N ASP A 295 -34.96 19.20 -12.04
CA ASP A 295 -35.34 17.92 -11.46
C ASP A 295 -34.18 16.92 -11.50
N VAL A 296 -33.44 16.90 -12.61
CA VAL A 296 -32.21 16.11 -12.76
C VAL A 296 -31.12 16.63 -11.82
N GLU A 297 -30.97 17.95 -11.70
CA GLU A 297 -30.01 18.60 -10.82
C GLU A 297 -30.28 18.25 -9.35
N LYS A 298 -31.55 18.32 -8.91
CA LYS A 298 -31.94 17.91 -7.56
C LYS A 298 -31.59 16.45 -7.28
N LYS A 299 -31.88 15.54 -8.21
CA LYS A 299 -31.54 14.11 -8.08
C LYS A 299 -30.03 13.89 -8.03
N LEU A 300 -29.28 14.58 -8.89
CA LEU A 300 -27.82 14.53 -8.95
C LEU A 300 -27.22 14.95 -7.60
N ASN A 301 -27.63 16.12 -7.10
CA ASN A 301 -27.12 16.67 -5.83
C ASN A 301 -27.48 15.76 -4.65
N SER A 302 -28.71 15.24 -4.60
CA SER A 302 -29.11 14.27 -3.57
C SER A 302 -28.21 13.02 -3.58
N GLN A 303 -27.87 12.48 -4.75
CA GLN A 303 -26.97 11.32 -4.84
C GLN A 303 -25.52 11.65 -4.51
N LEU A 304 -25.04 12.86 -4.83
CA LEU A 304 -23.68 13.29 -4.47
C LEU A 304 -23.52 13.47 -2.97
N GLN A 305 -24.52 13.96 -2.24
CA GLN A 305 -24.46 14.18 -0.79
C GLN A 305 -24.33 12.89 0.03
N GLU A 306 -24.73 11.73 -0.51
CA GLU A 306 -24.54 10.42 0.14
C GLU A 306 -23.06 9.99 0.21
N PHE A 307 -22.14 10.68 -0.46
CA PHE A 307 -20.71 10.40 -0.37
C PHE A 307 -19.90 11.70 -0.33
N PRO A 308 -18.92 11.84 0.55
CA PRO A 308 -18.46 10.86 1.54
C PRO A 308 -19.13 11.00 2.93
N TYR A 309 -19.04 9.93 3.74
CA TYR A 309 -19.33 9.98 5.18
C TYR A 309 -18.07 10.26 5.98
N PHE A 310 -18.26 10.89 7.14
CA PHE A 310 -17.18 11.34 8.00
C PHE A 310 -17.34 10.79 9.40
N HIS A 311 -16.22 10.39 10.00
CA HIS A 311 -16.14 10.08 11.41
C HIS A 311 -14.95 10.82 12.00
N TRP A 312 -15.15 11.45 13.14
CA TRP A 312 -14.09 12.12 13.87
C TRP A 312 -14.27 11.95 15.37
N VAL A 313 -13.15 11.93 16.09
CA VAL A 313 -13.09 11.93 17.56
C VAL A 313 -11.93 12.83 17.97
N ALA A 314 -12.10 13.56 19.07
CA ALA A 314 -11.04 14.32 19.70
C ALA A 314 -11.00 14.02 21.20
N ILE A 315 -9.81 13.83 21.76
CA ILE A 315 -9.59 13.67 23.20
C ILE A 315 -8.64 14.78 23.66
N PRO A 316 -9.07 15.68 24.57
CA PRO A 316 -8.18 16.64 25.19
C PRO A 316 -6.99 15.95 25.85
N TRP A 317 -5.78 16.44 25.60
CA TRP A 317 -4.57 15.87 26.16
C TRP A 317 -4.00 16.79 27.23
N ARG A 318 -3.56 18.00 26.86
CA ARG A 318 -2.88 18.94 27.78
C ARG A 318 -3.56 20.30 27.78
N SER A 319 -3.66 20.93 28.95
CA SER A 319 -4.09 22.31 29.14
C SER A 319 -3.11 23.00 30.08
N ASP A 320 -2.57 24.14 29.64
CA ASP A 320 -1.54 24.91 30.36
C ASP A 320 -0.38 24.03 30.84
N GLY A 321 0.07 23.14 29.95
CA GLY A 321 1.20 22.24 30.17
C GLY A 321 0.89 21.04 31.07
N LYS A 322 -0.35 20.86 31.56
CA LYS A 322 -0.75 19.74 32.44
C LYS A 322 -1.76 18.83 31.75
N ASP A 323 -1.77 17.56 32.11
CA ASP A 323 -2.76 16.61 31.56
C ASP A 323 -4.18 17.02 31.96
N VAL A 324 -5.09 17.05 30.99
CA VAL A 324 -6.50 17.46 31.19
C VAL A 324 -7.33 16.32 31.76
N VAL A 325 -7.09 15.12 31.23
CA VAL A 325 -7.89 13.93 31.52
C VAL A 325 -7.17 13.14 32.60
N GLY A 326 -7.84 12.94 33.73
CA GLY A 326 -7.32 12.07 34.79
C GLY A 326 -7.28 10.62 34.31
N ILE A 327 -6.31 9.84 34.78
CA ILE A 327 -6.21 8.43 34.38
C ILE A 327 -7.48 7.63 34.70
N ASP A 328 -8.22 8.01 35.74
CA ASP A 328 -9.45 7.34 36.17
C ASP A 328 -10.61 7.53 35.19
N GLU A 329 -10.58 8.56 34.33
CA GLU A 329 -11.58 8.74 33.26
C GLU A 329 -11.49 7.64 32.19
N PHE A 330 -10.39 6.88 32.17
CA PHE A 330 -10.22 5.76 31.25
C PHE A 330 -10.81 4.44 31.76
N GLU A 331 -11.42 4.39 32.96
CA GLU A 331 -11.98 3.15 33.53
C GLU A 331 -13.06 2.52 32.65
N SER A 332 -13.85 3.34 31.94
CA SER A 332 -14.85 2.85 30.98
C SER A 332 -14.24 2.21 29.73
N PHE A 333 -12.97 2.50 29.45
CA PHE A 333 -12.28 1.97 28.28
C PHE A 333 -11.45 0.74 28.64
N PHE A 334 -10.84 0.66 29.83
CA PHE A 334 -9.89 -0.39 30.18
C PHE A 334 -10.32 -1.18 31.41
N ALA A 335 -10.25 -2.51 31.31
CA ALA A 335 -10.59 -3.40 32.42
C ALA A 335 -9.64 -3.30 33.63
N ASN A 336 -8.38 -2.86 33.41
CA ASN A 336 -7.39 -2.70 34.47
C ASN A 336 -6.48 -1.51 34.19
N LEU A 337 -6.63 -0.43 34.98
CA LEU A 337 -5.79 0.76 34.90
C LEU A 337 -4.62 0.76 35.90
N LYS A 338 -4.57 -0.18 36.84
CA LYS A 338 -3.52 -0.20 37.88
C LYS A 338 -2.10 -0.12 37.30
N PRO A 339 -1.73 -0.91 36.27
CA PRO A 339 -0.44 -0.78 35.56
C PRO A 339 -0.15 0.66 35.12
N TYR A 340 -1.12 1.27 34.45
CA TYR A 340 -0.96 2.61 33.88
C TYR A 340 -0.92 3.72 34.93
N ARG A 341 -1.57 3.54 36.10
CA ARG A 341 -1.44 4.47 37.23
C ARG A 341 -0.02 4.50 37.77
N GLU A 342 0.59 3.32 37.92
CA GLU A 342 1.98 3.22 38.37
C GLU A 342 2.93 3.78 37.30
N ILE A 343 2.71 3.47 36.02
CA ILE A 343 3.48 4.06 34.91
C ILE A 343 3.37 5.59 34.91
N ALA A 344 2.15 6.14 34.98
CA ALA A 344 1.90 7.58 34.97
C ALA A 344 2.63 8.31 36.11
N ARG A 345 2.65 7.72 37.32
CA ARG A 345 3.45 8.24 38.44
C ARG A 345 4.95 8.21 38.16
N GLY A 346 5.43 7.13 37.53
CA GLY A 346 6.84 6.98 37.18
C GLY A 346 7.32 7.98 36.13
N ILE A 347 6.53 8.21 35.07
CA ILE A 347 6.88 9.13 33.97
C ILE A 347 6.50 10.59 34.25
N GLY A 348 5.69 10.84 35.28
CA GLY A 348 5.24 12.19 35.64
C GLY A 348 4.16 12.78 34.71
N GLY A 349 3.36 11.94 34.04
CA GLY A 349 2.32 12.36 33.11
C GLY A 349 1.45 11.21 32.57
N LEU A 350 0.45 11.54 31.76
CA LEU A 350 -0.47 10.58 31.16
C LEU A 350 0.19 9.84 29.98
N PRO A 351 0.24 8.49 29.99
CA PRO A 351 0.80 7.71 28.89
C PRO A 351 0.06 7.94 27.58
N TYR A 352 0.80 8.24 26.50
CA TYR A 352 0.21 8.44 25.17
C TYR A 352 -0.61 7.22 24.68
N GLU A 353 -0.17 6.01 25.04
CA GLU A 353 -0.85 4.76 24.71
C GLU A 353 -2.33 4.75 25.16
N LEU A 354 -2.62 5.30 26.35
CA LEU A 354 -3.99 5.36 26.87
C LEU A 354 -4.86 6.28 26.03
N LEU A 355 -4.34 7.46 25.70
CA LEU A 355 -5.03 8.45 24.87
C LEU A 355 -5.36 7.87 23.49
N TYR A 356 -4.36 7.30 22.81
CA TYR A 356 -4.56 6.75 21.47
C TYR A 356 -5.51 5.55 21.47
N SER A 357 -5.38 4.65 22.45
CA SER A 357 -6.28 3.49 22.59
C SER A 357 -7.73 3.90 22.87
N ALA A 358 -7.95 4.93 23.71
CA ALA A 358 -9.27 5.49 23.94
C ALA A 358 -9.85 6.17 22.69
N LEU A 359 -8.99 6.86 21.92
CA LEU A 359 -9.36 7.51 20.66
C LEU A 359 -9.85 6.50 19.62
N GLU A 360 -9.11 5.39 19.43
CA GLU A 360 -9.49 4.31 18.51
C GLU A 360 -10.76 3.58 18.94
N ARG A 361 -10.90 3.26 20.23
CA ARG A 361 -12.15 2.65 20.76
C ARG A 361 -13.35 3.57 20.56
N SER A 362 -13.19 4.86 20.84
CA SER A 362 -14.23 5.88 20.62
C SER A 362 -14.58 6.01 19.15
N MET A 363 -13.59 5.94 18.26
CA MET A 363 -13.82 5.95 16.80
C MET A 363 -14.59 4.70 16.34
N GLY A 364 -14.27 3.52 16.87
CA GLY A 364 -15.02 2.30 16.64
C GLY A 364 -16.49 2.44 17.07
N ALA A 365 -16.73 2.96 18.28
CA ALA A 365 -18.08 3.26 18.76
C ALA A 365 -18.81 4.27 17.86
N ARG A 366 -18.12 5.33 17.43
CA ARG A 366 -18.67 6.35 16.54
C ARG A 366 -19.08 5.80 15.17
N LYS A 367 -18.31 4.87 14.60
CA LYS A 367 -18.62 4.17 13.35
C LYS A 367 -19.83 3.24 13.50
N ASN A 368 -20.02 2.63 14.67
CA ASN A 368 -21.15 1.74 14.94
C ASN A 368 -22.49 2.47 15.08
N LEU A 369 -22.49 3.76 15.46
CA LEU A 369 -23.73 4.55 15.59
C LEU A 369 -24.50 4.76 14.28
N ARG A 370 -23.91 4.45 13.11
CA ARG A 370 -24.49 4.55 11.75
C ARG A 370 -25.48 5.71 11.57
N GLU A 371 -25.04 6.79 10.95
CA GLU A 371 -25.96 7.86 10.57
C GLU A 371 -26.83 7.43 9.39
N PHE A 372 -28.15 7.41 9.60
CA PHE A 372 -29.12 7.18 8.55
C PHE A 372 -29.77 8.49 8.16
N THR A 373 -29.46 8.98 6.97
CA THR A 373 -30.21 10.05 6.31
C THR A 373 -31.16 9.41 5.30
N GLN A 374 -32.44 9.79 5.35
CA GLN A 374 -33.36 9.44 4.27
C GLN A 374 -33.05 10.33 3.05
N PRO A 375 -32.83 9.76 1.86
CA PRO A 375 -32.59 10.56 0.67
C PRO A 375 -33.81 11.40 0.34
N GLU A 376 -33.59 12.65 -0.06
CA GLU A 376 -34.67 13.58 -0.42
C GLU A 376 -35.44 13.12 -1.67
N VAL A 377 -34.78 12.35 -2.54
CA VAL A 377 -35.36 11.81 -3.77
C VAL A 377 -35.52 10.29 -3.65
N LEU A 378 -36.74 9.80 -3.89
CA LEU A 378 -37.04 8.37 -3.87
C LEU A 378 -36.43 7.65 -5.07
N GLU A 379 -35.69 6.59 -4.78
CA GLU A 379 -34.89 5.77 -5.69
C GLU A 379 -35.73 4.65 -6.37
N LYS A 380 -36.65 5.02 -7.27
CA LYS A 380 -37.66 4.14 -7.91
C LYS A 380 -37.29 3.64 -9.32
N GLY A 381 -36.20 4.14 -9.88
CA GLY A 381 -35.79 3.91 -11.26
C GLY A 381 -34.95 2.65 -11.47
N ARG A 382 -34.35 2.57 -12.67
CA ARG A 382 -33.36 1.54 -12.98
C ARG A 382 -32.06 1.83 -12.24
N LYS A 383 -31.44 0.79 -11.67
CA LYS A 383 -30.17 0.92 -10.96
C LYS A 383 -28.96 1.09 -11.89
N CYS A 384 -27.97 1.82 -11.37
CA CYS A 384 -26.69 2.09 -11.97
C CYS A 384 -25.99 0.80 -12.38
N SER A 385 -25.38 0.82 -13.56
CA SER A 385 -24.69 -0.34 -14.17
C SER A 385 -23.38 -0.70 -13.46
N VAL A 386 -22.89 0.14 -12.55
CA VAL A 386 -21.63 -0.03 -11.82
C VAL A 386 -21.88 -0.40 -10.36
N CYS A 387 -22.58 0.45 -9.60
CA CYS A 387 -22.82 0.15 -8.19
C CYS A 387 -24.02 -0.76 -7.95
N GLY A 388 -25.05 -0.71 -8.79
CA GLY A 388 -26.31 -1.43 -8.57
C GLY A 388 -27.15 -0.91 -7.40
N GLU A 389 -26.70 0.14 -6.69
CA GLU A 389 -27.36 0.67 -5.49
C GLU A 389 -28.28 1.85 -5.84
N ARG A 390 -27.77 2.85 -6.56
CA ARG A 390 -28.46 4.09 -6.89
C ARG A 390 -29.06 4.06 -8.29
N ASP A 391 -30.08 4.85 -8.52
CA ASP A 391 -30.76 5.06 -9.77
C ASP A 391 -29.84 5.73 -10.76
N VAL A 392 -30.03 5.39 -12.01
CA VAL A 392 -29.39 6.06 -13.13
C VAL A 392 -29.77 7.55 -13.11
N VAL A 393 -28.79 8.39 -13.42
CA VAL A 393 -28.95 9.82 -13.73
C VAL A 393 -28.52 10.03 -15.18
N PHE A 394 -27.39 9.49 -15.59
CA PHE A 394 -26.83 9.62 -16.94
C PHE A 394 -26.92 8.30 -17.69
N PHE A 395 -27.41 8.29 -18.93
CA PHE A 395 -27.41 7.07 -19.75
C PHE A 395 -27.04 7.31 -21.20
N ARG A 396 -26.59 6.24 -21.86
CA ARG A 396 -26.39 6.18 -23.32
C ARG A 396 -27.00 4.88 -23.81
N GLU A 397 -27.92 4.95 -24.78
CA GLU A 397 -28.62 3.77 -25.30
C GLU A 397 -29.12 4.01 -26.72
N SER A 398 -28.34 3.55 -27.70
CA SER A 398 -28.66 3.69 -29.12
C SER A 398 -29.73 2.70 -29.61
N ARG A 399 -29.92 1.56 -28.94
CA ARG A 399 -30.74 0.44 -29.44
C ARG A 399 -32.14 0.40 -28.85
N ASN A 400 -32.26 0.52 -27.51
CA ASN A 400 -33.54 0.43 -26.80
C ASN A 400 -33.87 1.72 -26.04
N LYS A 401 -34.46 2.69 -26.72
CA LYS A 401 -34.78 4.03 -26.17
C LYS A 401 -35.65 4.01 -24.90
N GLY A 402 -36.42 2.95 -24.64
CA GLY A 402 -37.28 2.81 -23.45
C GLY A 402 -36.60 2.19 -22.22
N LYS A 403 -35.36 1.70 -22.35
CA LYS A 403 -34.69 0.87 -21.33
C LYS A 403 -34.54 1.54 -19.96
N PHE A 404 -34.28 2.85 -19.95
CA PHE A 404 -34.05 3.64 -18.73
C PHE A 404 -35.27 4.51 -18.37
N THR A 405 -35.98 5.03 -19.37
CA THR A 405 -37.07 6.02 -19.22
C THR A 405 -38.40 5.44 -18.73
N ARG A 406 -38.61 4.11 -18.80
CA ARG A 406 -39.88 3.43 -18.44
C ARG A 406 -40.39 3.66 -17.01
N TYR A 407 -39.57 4.21 -16.12
CA TYR A 407 -39.92 4.45 -14.71
C TYR A 407 -40.34 5.89 -14.41
N GLY A 408 -40.33 6.78 -15.42
CA GLY A 408 -40.73 8.19 -15.24
C GLY A 408 -39.88 8.97 -14.24
N VAL A 409 -38.62 8.56 -14.04
CA VAL A 409 -37.67 9.26 -13.16
C VAL A 409 -36.87 10.30 -13.96
N PRO A 410 -36.42 11.40 -13.35
CA PRO A 410 -35.52 12.36 -14.00
C PRO A 410 -34.22 11.69 -14.43
N LEU A 411 -33.84 11.86 -15.70
CA LEU A 411 -32.69 11.25 -16.38
C LEU A 411 -32.15 12.17 -17.47
N LEU A 412 -30.86 12.03 -17.76
CA LEU A 412 -30.17 12.75 -18.83
C LEU A 412 -29.62 11.77 -19.86
N ASP A 413 -30.14 11.86 -21.09
CA ASP A 413 -29.68 11.07 -22.24
C ASP A 413 -28.43 11.71 -22.86
N LEU A 414 -27.32 10.98 -22.83
CA LEU A 414 -26.03 11.36 -23.39
C LEU A 414 -25.73 10.63 -24.71
N THR A 415 -26.75 10.03 -25.34
CA THR A 415 -26.64 9.37 -26.65
C THR A 415 -26.32 10.39 -27.74
N GLY A 416 -25.30 10.11 -28.56
CA GLY A 416 -24.85 10.99 -29.65
C GLY A 416 -23.99 12.18 -29.22
N ARG A 417 -23.71 12.34 -27.93
CA ARG A 417 -22.93 13.47 -27.39
C ARG A 417 -21.43 13.24 -27.52
N LYS A 418 -20.73 14.11 -28.26
CA LYS A 418 -19.32 13.92 -28.64
C LYS A 418 -18.35 14.22 -27.49
N GLU A 419 -18.72 15.14 -26.60
CA GLU A 419 -17.93 15.57 -25.44
C GLU A 419 -17.79 14.45 -24.39
N VAL A 420 -18.77 13.53 -24.35
CA VAL A 420 -18.73 12.35 -23.49
C VAL A 420 -18.29 11.15 -24.33
N SER A 421 -17.01 10.80 -24.24
CA SER A 421 -16.48 9.64 -24.95
C SER A 421 -17.03 8.31 -24.38
N LEU A 422 -16.94 7.25 -25.19
CA LEU A 422 -17.33 5.89 -24.79
C LEU A 422 -16.48 5.34 -23.62
N LYS A 423 -15.33 5.97 -23.35
CA LYS A 423 -14.51 5.72 -22.16
C LYS A 423 -15.32 5.96 -20.87
N PHE A 424 -16.09 7.04 -20.81
CA PHE A 424 -16.84 7.43 -19.62
C PHE A 424 -18.24 6.81 -19.56
N LEU A 425 -18.92 6.66 -20.70
CA LEU A 425 -20.25 6.07 -20.74
C LEU A 425 -20.42 5.23 -22.01
N ALA A 426 -20.44 3.91 -21.85
CA ALA A 426 -20.57 2.98 -22.97
C ALA A 426 -22.01 2.92 -23.49
N ASP A 427 -22.21 2.42 -24.72
CA ASP A 427 -23.55 2.22 -25.25
C ASP A 427 -24.31 1.13 -24.47
N GLY A 428 -25.56 1.43 -24.14
CA GLY A 428 -26.43 0.65 -23.27
C GLY A 428 -26.08 0.72 -21.78
N GLU A 429 -25.22 1.64 -21.36
CA GLU A 429 -24.85 1.86 -19.96
C GLU A 429 -25.63 3.04 -19.36
N GLY A 430 -26.00 2.91 -18.09
CA GLY A 430 -26.56 4.00 -17.28
C GLY A 430 -25.88 4.08 -15.92
N LEU A 431 -25.52 5.27 -15.47
CA LEU A 431 -24.76 5.55 -14.26
C LEU A 431 -25.50 6.52 -13.33
N CYS A 432 -25.38 6.29 -12.02
CA CYS A 432 -25.74 7.27 -11.01
C CYS A 432 -24.71 8.42 -10.97
N ALA A 433 -25.04 9.52 -10.27
CA ALA A 433 -24.17 10.69 -10.18
C ALA A 433 -22.77 10.35 -9.64
N VAL A 434 -22.69 9.59 -8.55
CA VAL A 434 -21.39 9.25 -7.94
C VAL A 434 -20.55 8.32 -8.81
N CYS A 435 -21.14 7.32 -9.48
CA CYS A 435 -20.36 6.48 -10.39
C CYS A 435 -19.90 7.25 -11.63
N PHE A 436 -20.70 8.21 -12.12
CA PHE A 436 -20.31 9.07 -13.24
C PHE A 436 -19.15 9.98 -12.85
N VAL A 437 -19.25 10.70 -11.73
CA VAL A 437 -18.16 11.54 -11.19
C VAL A 437 -16.91 10.72 -10.91
N LYS A 438 -17.06 9.56 -10.25
CA LYS A 438 -15.95 8.64 -9.97
C LYS A 438 -15.18 8.25 -11.23
N ARG A 439 -15.90 7.86 -12.29
CA ARG A 439 -15.29 7.43 -13.56
C ARG A 439 -14.66 8.58 -14.34
N ALA A 440 -15.24 9.77 -14.25
CA ALA A 440 -14.74 10.97 -14.91
C ALA A 440 -13.78 11.80 -14.05
N PHE A 441 -13.40 11.32 -12.86
CA PHE A 441 -12.61 12.08 -11.89
C PHE A 441 -11.23 12.49 -12.43
N GLU A 442 -10.67 11.72 -13.38
CA GLU A 442 -9.45 12.12 -14.10
C GLU A 442 -9.56 13.49 -14.79
N VAL A 443 -10.75 13.89 -15.23
CA VAL A 443 -10.98 15.17 -15.89
C VAL A 443 -10.78 16.31 -14.89
N TYR A 444 -11.26 16.14 -13.65
CA TYR A 444 -11.02 17.09 -12.58
C TYR A 444 -9.52 17.17 -12.24
N LEU A 445 -8.86 16.02 -12.10
CA LEU A 445 -7.45 15.95 -11.70
C LEU A 445 -6.48 16.61 -12.71
N ARG A 446 -6.82 16.57 -14.01
CA ARG A 446 -6.06 17.29 -15.05
C ARG A 446 -6.03 18.79 -14.79
N GLU A 447 -7.15 19.37 -14.37
CA GLU A 447 -7.25 20.80 -14.12
C GLU A 447 -6.78 21.19 -12.71
N SER A 448 -7.13 20.39 -11.70
CA SER A 448 -6.92 20.75 -10.29
C SER A 448 -5.55 20.35 -9.74
N VAL A 449 -4.96 19.28 -10.27
CA VAL A 449 -3.69 18.69 -9.79
C VAL A 449 -2.56 18.94 -10.77
N SER A 450 -2.57 18.26 -11.91
CA SER A 450 -1.54 18.43 -12.94
C SER A 450 -1.97 17.86 -14.28
N ARG A 451 -2.14 18.73 -15.28
CA ARG A 451 -2.50 18.33 -16.64
C ARG A 451 -1.45 17.40 -17.25
N SER A 452 -0.16 17.75 -17.12
CA SER A 452 0.95 16.97 -17.70
C SER A 452 1.04 15.53 -17.19
N VAL A 453 0.55 15.28 -15.97
CA VAL A 453 0.53 13.96 -15.33
C VAL A 453 -0.74 13.19 -15.70
N PHE A 454 -1.92 13.79 -15.51
CA PHE A 454 -3.20 13.10 -15.69
C PHE A 454 -3.68 13.01 -17.13
N ASP A 455 -3.09 13.76 -18.07
CA ASP A 455 -3.26 13.51 -19.51
C ASP A 455 -2.66 12.17 -19.92
N LYS A 456 -1.60 11.73 -19.22
CA LYS A 456 -0.92 10.45 -19.43
C LYS A 456 -1.52 9.33 -18.57
N LEU A 457 -2.58 9.59 -17.81
CA LEU A 457 -3.25 8.56 -17.02
C LEU A 457 -3.96 7.59 -17.97
N THR A 458 -3.33 6.44 -18.16
CA THR A 458 -3.94 5.26 -18.76
C THR A 458 -3.80 4.13 -17.77
N PHE A 459 -4.93 3.49 -17.45
CA PHE A 459 -4.91 2.28 -16.64
C PHE A 459 -5.12 1.08 -17.56
N PRO A 460 -4.21 0.07 -17.55
CA PRO A 460 -4.28 -1.05 -18.46
C PRO A 460 -5.57 -1.84 -18.27
N SER A 461 -6.10 -2.37 -19.38
CA SER A 461 -7.21 -3.31 -19.32
C SER A 461 -6.75 -4.64 -18.70
N THR A 462 -7.68 -5.51 -18.33
CA THR A 462 -7.35 -6.87 -17.88
C THR A 462 -6.69 -7.70 -18.98
N ALA A 463 -7.00 -7.42 -20.25
CA ALA A 463 -6.38 -8.08 -21.40
C ALA A 463 -4.93 -7.62 -21.58
N GLU A 464 -4.66 -6.34 -21.37
CA GLU A 464 -3.30 -5.77 -21.43
C GLU A 464 -2.39 -6.43 -20.38
N VAL A 465 -2.89 -6.62 -19.16
CA VAL A 465 -2.12 -7.31 -18.10
C VAL A 465 -1.89 -8.79 -18.45
N ALA A 466 -2.91 -9.48 -18.94
CA ALA A 466 -2.84 -10.90 -19.27
C ALA A 466 -1.83 -11.20 -20.41
N CYS A 467 -1.83 -10.38 -21.47
CA CYS A 467 -0.94 -10.58 -22.63
C CYS A 467 0.47 -9.96 -22.47
N ALA A 468 0.77 -9.30 -21.35
CA ALA A 468 2.02 -8.55 -21.19
C ALA A 468 3.29 -9.39 -21.38
N ASP A 469 3.31 -10.64 -20.91
CA ASP A 469 4.47 -11.51 -21.10
C ASP A 469 4.66 -11.91 -22.57
N PHE A 470 3.57 -12.19 -23.29
CA PHE A 470 3.62 -12.40 -24.73
C PHE A 470 4.22 -11.19 -25.45
N LYS A 471 3.78 -9.97 -25.10
CA LYS A 471 4.35 -8.73 -25.67
C LYS A 471 5.85 -8.59 -25.37
N ARG A 472 6.27 -8.90 -24.14
CA ARG A 472 7.69 -8.91 -23.73
C ARG A 472 8.53 -9.86 -24.58
N GLN A 473 8.06 -11.09 -24.78
CA GLN A 473 8.79 -12.11 -25.55
C GLN A 473 8.83 -11.75 -27.04
N VAL A 474 7.72 -11.29 -27.62
CA VAL A 474 7.66 -10.85 -29.01
C VAL A 474 8.53 -9.61 -29.25
N LEU A 475 8.55 -8.65 -28.33
CA LEU A 475 9.43 -7.48 -28.45
C LEU A 475 10.92 -7.83 -28.48
N SER A 476 11.32 -8.85 -27.72
CA SER A 476 12.71 -9.28 -27.66
C SER A 476 13.13 -10.16 -28.83
N GLN A 477 12.22 -10.95 -29.42
CA GLN A 477 12.55 -11.93 -30.46
C GLN A 477 12.07 -11.56 -31.87
N LYS A 478 10.91 -10.88 -31.98
CA LYS A 478 10.18 -10.62 -33.24
C LYS A 478 9.65 -9.18 -33.34
N ARG A 479 10.51 -8.21 -33.00
CA ARG A 479 10.14 -6.77 -32.99
C ARG A 479 9.65 -6.26 -34.35
N LYS A 480 10.26 -6.71 -35.46
CA LYS A 480 9.91 -6.25 -36.81
C LYS A 480 8.54 -6.77 -37.24
N GLU A 481 8.25 -8.02 -36.92
CA GLU A 481 6.98 -8.68 -37.17
C GLU A 481 5.87 -8.05 -36.34
N LEU A 482 6.17 -7.66 -35.09
CA LEU A 482 5.25 -6.88 -34.27
C LEU A 482 4.95 -5.52 -34.92
N GLN A 483 5.97 -4.81 -35.41
CA GLN A 483 5.77 -3.54 -36.09
C GLN A 483 4.87 -3.67 -37.34
N GLU A 484 5.05 -4.75 -38.11
CA GLU A 484 4.20 -5.07 -39.26
C GLU A 484 2.76 -5.39 -38.82
N TYR A 485 2.58 -6.17 -37.75
CA TYR A 485 1.27 -6.45 -37.16
C TYR A 485 0.55 -5.16 -36.74
N LEU A 486 1.25 -4.26 -36.02
CA LEU A 486 0.71 -2.98 -35.56
C LEU A 486 0.31 -2.08 -36.73
N LYS A 487 1.12 -2.04 -37.79
CA LYS A 487 0.81 -1.30 -39.02
C LYS A 487 -0.48 -1.82 -39.67
N ARG A 488 -0.63 -3.14 -39.83
CA ARG A 488 -1.85 -3.75 -40.38
C ARG A 488 -3.07 -3.48 -39.51
N ALA A 489 -2.91 -3.52 -38.18
CA ALA A 489 -3.98 -3.19 -37.25
C ALA A 489 -4.41 -1.72 -37.41
N LYS A 490 -3.45 -0.80 -37.56
CA LYS A 490 -3.72 0.62 -37.80
C LYS A 490 -4.42 0.86 -39.14
N ASP A 491 -3.99 0.17 -40.20
CA ASP A 491 -4.63 0.23 -41.52
C ASP A 491 -6.07 -0.31 -41.53
N LEU A 492 -6.38 -1.26 -40.63
CA LEU A 492 -7.72 -1.82 -40.48
C LEU A 492 -8.62 -0.96 -39.57
N PHE A 493 -8.11 -0.52 -38.43
CA PHE A 493 -8.89 0.18 -37.41
C PHE A 493 -9.01 1.69 -37.68
N GLY A 494 -8.06 2.28 -38.41
CA GLY A 494 -8.04 3.71 -38.71
C GLY A 494 -8.05 4.55 -37.43
N GLU A 495 -8.97 5.50 -37.33
CA GLU A 495 -9.15 6.35 -36.15
C GLU A 495 -9.59 5.58 -34.89
N ALA A 496 -10.11 4.35 -35.05
CA ALA A 496 -10.50 3.50 -33.93
C ALA A 496 -9.34 2.65 -33.37
N PHE A 497 -8.09 2.89 -33.82
CA PHE A 497 -6.90 2.24 -33.26
C PHE A 497 -6.75 2.58 -31.76
N GLN A 498 -6.82 1.57 -30.91
CA GLN A 498 -6.77 1.73 -29.45
C GLN A 498 -5.33 1.63 -28.95
N GLU A 499 -4.61 2.74 -29.02
CA GLU A 499 -3.29 2.86 -28.39
C GLU A 499 -3.45 3.04 -26.87
N VAL A 500 -2.70 2.25 -26.10
CA VAL A 500 -2.67 2.30 -24.62
C VAL A 500 -1.24 2.25 -24.12
N GLU A 501 -0.94 2.86 -22.97
CA GLU A 501 0.39 2.70 -22.39
C GLU A 501 0.63 1.23 -22.00
N PRO A 502 1.82 0.68 -22.30
CA PRO A 502 2.18 -0.66 -21.84
C PRO A 502 2.37 -0.67 -20.32
N LEU A 503 2.42 -1.88 -19.75
CA LEU A 503 2.80 -2.03 -18.34
C LEU A 503 4.11 -1.31 -18.03
N PRO A 504 4.27 -0.71 -16.83
CA PRO A 504 5.42 0.13 -16.50
C PRO A 504 6.79 -0.49 -16.85
N LYS A 505 7.00 -1.77 -16.53
CA LYS A 505 8.21 -2.54 -16.86
C LYS A 505 8.54 -2.59 -18.35
N LEU A 506 7.53 -2.54 -19.23
CA LEU A 506 7.68 -2.63 -20.68
C LEU A 506 7.77 -1.27 -21.39
N LYS A 507 7.56 -0.14 -20.67
CA LYS A 507 7.57 1.20 -21.30
C LYS A 507 8.86 1.51 -22.05
N ALA A 508 10.01 1.10 -21.50
CA ALA A 508 11.29 1.30 -22.16
C ALA A 508 11.43 0.46 -23.44
N ASP A 509 10.89 -0.76 -23.44
CA ASP A 509 10.97 -1.69 -24.56
C ASP A 509 10.11 -1.24 -25.75
N PHE A 510 9.00 -0.56 -25.48
CA PHE A 510 8.11 0.00 -26.51
C PHE A 510 8.58 1.34 -27.11
N ARG A 511 9.74 1.89 -26.73
CA ARG A 511 10.21 3.17 -27.30
C ARG A 511 10.26 3.13 -28.83
N GLY A 512 9.54 4.05 -29.48
CA GLY A 512 9.43 4.15 -30.93
C GLY A 512 8.45 3.16 -31.58
N LEU A 513 7.62 2.48 -30.80
CA LEU A 513 6.52 1.62 -31.25
C LEU A 513 5.22 2.01 -30.54
N GLU A 514 4.11 1.93 -31.25
CA GLU A 514 2.77 2.06 -30.69
C GLU A 514 2.43 0.78 -29.89
N ASN A 515 1.67 0.90 -28.81
CA ASN A 515 1.19 -0.26 -28.05
C ASN A 515 -0.33 -0.41 -28.22
N LEU A 516 -0.72 -1.37 -29.06
CA LEU A 516 -2.13 -1.73 -29.26
C LEU A 516 -2.70 -2.41 -28.02
N GLU A 517 -3.95 -2.09 -27.66
CA GLU A 517 -4.68 -2.74 -26.57
C GLU A 517 -4.64 -4.29 -26.65
N GLY A 518 -4.38 -4.92 -25.50
CA GLY A 518 -4.13 -6.35 -25.36
C GLY A 518 -5.24 -7.24 -25.92
N GLU A 519 -6.49 -6.79 -25.94
CA GLU A 519 -7.61 -7.60 -26.45
C GLU A 519 -7.45 -7.99 -27.94
N TRP A 520 -6.70 -7.19 -28.70
CA TRP A 520 -6.50 -7.43 -30.13
C TRP A 520 -5.43 -8.47 -30.43
N PHE A 521 -4.66 -8.91 -29.44
CA PHE A 521 -3.69 -10.01 -29.60
C PHE A 521 -4.32 -11.40 -29.45
N TYR A 522 -5.63 -11.48 -29.23
CA TYR A 522 -6.38 -12.73 -29.16
C TYR A 522 -7.11 -13.00 -30.47
N GLU A 523 -6.77 -14.10 -31.15
CA GLU A 523 -7.34 -14.48 -32.45
C GLU A 523 -8.89 -14.54 -32.41
N GLU A 524 -9.50 -14.94 -31.30
CA GLU A 524 -10.96 -15.02 -31.17
C GLU A 524 -11.69 -13.66 -31.16
N ASN A 525 -10.95 -12.58 -30.91
CA ASN A 525 -11.47 -11.20 -30.93
C ASN A 525 -11.36 -10.58 -32.32
N LEU A 526 -10.44 -11.07 -33.17
CA LEU A 526 -10.29 -10.62 -34.55
C LEU A 526 -11.39 -11.18 -35.46
N ARG A 527 -12.67 -10.99 -35.12
CA ARG A 527 -13.84 -11.37 -35.93
C ARG A 527 -14.58 -10.11 -36.34
N LYS A 528 -15.04 -10.05 -37.59
CA LYS A 528 -15.81 -8.92 -38.14
C LYS A 528 -16.89 -8.42 -37.18
N ALA A 529 -17.83 -9.28 -36.80
CA ALA A 529 -18.93 -8.91 -35.90
C ALA A 529 -18.47 -8.44 -34.50
N TYR A 530 -17.31 -8.88 -34.01
CA TYR A 530 -16.78 -8.43 -32.72
C TYR A 530 -16.12 -7.05 -32.87
N ILE A 531 -15.27 -6.86 -33.89
CA ILE A 531 -14.62 -5.57 -34.17
C ILE A 531 -15.67 -4.49 -34.47
N GLU A 532 -16.65 -4.78 -35.33
CA GLU A 532 -17.73 -3.82 -35.65
C GLU A 532 -18.52 -3.43 -34.40
N LYS A 533 -18.73 -4.36 -33.47
CA LYS A 533 -19.44 -4.11 -32.21
C LYS A 533 -18.61 -3.28 -31.22
N GLU A 534 -17.33 -3.61 -31.03
CA GLU A 534 -16.48 -2.97 -30.01
C GLU A 534 -15.89 -1.64 -30.49
N LEU A 535 -15.51 -1.53 -31.78
CA LEU A 535 -14.91 -0.33 -32.35
C LEU A 535 -15.93 0.57 -33.09
N GLY A 536 -17.11 0.06 -33.45
CA GLY A 536 -18.13 0.84 -34.16
C GLY A 536 -17.75 1.20 -35.61
N ILE A 537 -16.82 0.46 -36.20
CA ILE A 537 -16.34 0.65 -37.58
C ILE A 537 -16.86 -0.44 -38.51
N SER A 538 -16.79 -0.23 -39.84
CA SER A 538 -16.98 -1.28 -40.84
C SER A 538 -15.65 -1.99 -41.11
N VAL A 539 -15.67 -3.32 -41.18
CA VAL A 539 -14.43 -4.12 -41.31
C VAL A 539 -14.32 -4.75 -42.70
N ASP A 540 -13.15 -4.56 -43.32
CA ASP A 540 -12.74 -5.22 -44.55
C ASP A 540 -12.20 -6.64 -44.26
N GLU A 541 -12.80 -7.66 -44.87
CA GLU A 541 -12.49 -9.07 -44.59
C GLU A 541 -11.08 -9.47 -45.07
N GLU A 542 -10.57 -8.91 -46.17
CA GLU A 542 -9.25 -9.26 -46.69
C GLU A 542 -8.14 -8.66 -45.80
N ARG A 543 -8.31 -7.40 -45.37
CA ARG A 543 -7.42 -6.79 -44.36
C ARG A 543 -7.51 -7.53 -43.02
N LEU A 544 -8.69 -7.97 -42.59
CA LEU A 544 -8.83 -8.77 -41.38
C LEU A 544 -8.07 -10.11 -41.49
N LYS A 545 -8.14 -10.76 -42.66
CA LYS A 545 -7.41 -12.02 -42.91
C LYS A 545 -5.90 -11.81 -42.83
N THR A 546 -5.36 -10.78 -43.49
CA THR A 546 -3.92 -10.46 -43.46
C THR A 546 -3.43 -10.05 -42.06
N LEU A 547 -4.27 -9.42 -41.24
CA LEU A 547 -3.99 -9.12 -39.83
C LEU A 547 -3.88 -10.41 -39.00
N ARG A 548 -4.80 -11.36 -39.17
CA ARG A 548 -4.75 -12.66 -38.48
C ARG A 548 -3.51 -13.48 -38.87
N GLU A 549 -3.10 -13.43 -40.13
CA GLU A 549 -1.87 -14.08 -40.60
C GLU A 549 -0.63 -13.47 -39.91
N ALA A 550 -0.54 -12.14 -39.81
CA ALA A 550 0.53 -11.49 -39.05
C ALA A 550 0.53 -11.88 -37.57
N LEU A 551 -0.65 -11.98 -36.94
CA LEU A 551 -0.76 -12.45 -35.55
C LEU A 551 -0.25 -13.89 -35.38
N LYS A 552 -0.56 -14.78 -36.33
CA LYS A 552 -0.05 -16.17 -36.32
C LYS A 552 1.47 -16.24 -36.39
N THR A 553 2.10 -15.33 -37.13
CA THR A 553 3.58 -15.21 -37.14
C THR A 553 4.13 -14.83 -35.77
N LEU A 554 3.42 -13.99 -35.00
CA LEU A 554 3.82 -13.68 -33.61
C LEU A 554 3.64 -14.88 -32.68
N TYR A 555 2.60 -15.70 -32.91
CA TYR A 555 2.32 -16.90 -32.11
C TYR A 555 3.38 -18.01 -32.25
N GLU A 556 4.25 -17.94 -33.25
CA GLU A 556 5.41 -18.82 -33.35
C GLU A 556 6.43 -18.59 -32.23
N THR A 557 6.42 -17.42 -31.58
CA THR A 557 7.25 -17.15 -30.39
C THR A 557 6.62 -17.73 -29.13
N THR A 558 5.40 -17.32 -28.83
CA THR A 558 4.58 -17.79 -27.70
C THR A 558 3.13 -17.35 -27.93
N ARG A 559 2.17 -17.81 -27.13
CA ARG A 559 0.77 -17.37 -27.19
C ARG A 559 0.43 -16.47 -25.99
N PRO A 560 -0.45 -15.47 -26.15
CA PRO A 560 -0.88 -14.66 -25.03
C PRO A 560 -1.75 -15.47 -24.07
N SER A 561 -1.39 -15.49 -22.79
CA SER A 561 -2.28 -15.99 -21.75
C SER A 561 -3.58 -15.21 -21.75
N SER A 562 -4.69 -15.91 -21.54
CA SER A 562 -6.01 -15.27 -21.37
C SER A 562 -6.31 -14.91 -19.92
N TYR A 563 -5.36 -15.11 -19.01
CA TYR A 563 -5.54 -14.96 -17.58
C TYR A 563 -4.58 -13.94 -16.98
N TYR A 564 -5.06 -13.28 -15.95
CA TYR A 564 -4.31 -12.35 -15.13
C TYR A 564 -4.66 -12.63 -13.66
N ALA A 565 -3.90 -12.04 -12.73
CA ALA A 565 -4.22 -12.10 -11.32
C ALA A 565 -4.50 -10.72 -10.73
N VAL A 566 -5.38 -10.69 -9.74
CA VAL A 566 -5.59 -9.56 -8.82
C VAL A 566 -5.05 -9.97 -7.46
N ILE A 567 -4.19 -9.13 -6.89
CA ILE A 567 -3.63 -9.31 -5.54
C ILE A 567 -4.20 -8.24 -4.62
N THR A 568 -4.67 -8.66 -3.45
CA THR A 568 -4.98 -7.82 -2.28
C THR A 568 -4.07 -8.26 -1.14
N PHE A 569 -3.26 -7.37 -0.60
CA PHE A 569 -2.39 -7.60 0.56
C PHE A 569 -2.73 -6.59 1.65
N ASP A 570 -2.73 -7.03 2.90
CA ASP A 570 -3.06 -6.22 4.06
C ASP A 570 -2.25 -6.71 5.27
N GLY A 571 -1.77 -5.76 6.08
CA GLY A 571 -0.95 -6.03 7.27
C GLY A 571 -1.76 -6.69 8.39
N ASP A 572 -1.20 -7.73 9.00
CA ASP A 572 -1.89 -8.41 10.09
C ASP A 572 -1.81 -7.61 11.38
N ASP A 573 -2.95 -7.49 12.06
CA ASP A 573 -3.05 -6.88 13.40
C ASP A 573 -2.58 -5.42 13.45
N MET A 574 -2.73 -4.67 12.35
CA MET A 574 -2.29 -3.28 12.28
C MET A 574 -2.90 -2.37 13.35
N GLY A 575 -4.15 -2.62 13.77
CA GLY A 575 -4.73 -1.93 14.92
C GLY A 575 -3.96 -2.17 16.23
N ARG A 576 -3.44 -3.39 16.44
CA ARG A 576 -2.63 -3.74 17.63
C ARG A 576 -1.20 -3.22 17.52
N TRP A 577 -0.64 -3.14 16.32
CA TRP A 577 0.65 -2.47 16.08
C TRP A 577 0.55 -0.98 16.40
N LEU A 578 -0.43 -0.29 15.82
CA LEU A 578 -0.67 1.13 16.05
C LEU A 578 -0.99 1.44 17.52
N SER A 579 -1.69 0.55 18.23
CA SER A 579 -1.97 0.70 19.66
C SER A 579 -0.80 0.31 20.58
N GLY A 580 0.33 -0.11 20.02
CA GLY A 580 1.52 -0.55 20.77
C GLY A 580 1.43 -1.94 21.42
N ALA A 581 0.32 -2.67 21.23
CA ALA A 581 0.11 -3.96 21.90
C ALA A 581 1.08 -5.07 21.44
N LEU A 582 1.75 -4.88 20.30
CA LEU A 582 2.73 -5.81 19.72
C LEU A 582 4.18 -5.30 19.79
N LEU A 583 4.43 -4.21 20.53
CA LEU A 583 5.79 -3.69 20.69
C LEU A 583 6.75 -4.73 21.31
N PRO A 584 8.04 -4.68 20.95
CA PRO A 584 9.05 -5.58 21.49
C PRO A 584 9.25 -5.35 23.00
N SER A 585 10.12 -6.15 23.63
CA SER A 585 10.43 -5.97 25.05
C SER A 585 10.93 -4.54 25.32
N ILE A 586 10.51 -3.94 26.44
CA ILE A 586 10.97 -2.62 26.86
C ILE A 586 12.51 -2.56 26.98
N GLU A 587 13.13 -3.69 27.31
CA GLU A 587 14.58 -3.88 27.35
C GLU A 587 15.26 -3.45 26.04
N SER A 588 14.63 -3.79 24.91
CA SER A 588 15.15 -3.49 23.57
C SER A 588 15.07 -2.02 23.16
N THR A 589 14.42 -1.19 23.97
CA THR A 589 14.37 0.27 23.81
C THR A 589 15.73 0.89 24.10
N TYR A 590 16.45 0.33 25.07
CA TYR A 590 17.70 0.88 25.59
C TYR A 590 18.92 0.18 24.96
N ALA A 591 20.04 0.90 24.89
CA ALA A 591 21.32 0.28 24.61
C ALA A 591 21.68 -0.74 25.72
N PRO A 592 22.34 -1.88 25.41
CA PRO A 592 22.58 -2.96 26.37
C PRO A 592 23.21 -2.50 27.68
N GLY A 593 24.29 -1.73 27.61
CA GLY A 593 24.98 -1.23 28.80
C GLY A 593 24.12 -0.27 29.65
N ILE A 594 23.14 0.39 29.05
CA ILE A 594 22.20 1.28 29.74
C ILE A 594 21.16 0.45 30.50
N TRP A 595 20.52 -0.51 29.83
CA TRP A 595 19.55 -1.39 30.49
C TRP A 595 20.21 -2.22 31.60
N GLU A 596 21.38 -2.78 31.33
CA GLU A 596 22.15 -3.54 32.32
C GLU A 596 22.47 -2.69 33.56
N GLY A 597 22.78 -1.41 33.37
CA GLY A 597 23.07 -0.45 34.43
C GLY A 597 21.85 -0.02 35.27
N PHE A 598 20.60 -0.27 34.84
CA PHE A 598 19.43 0.07 35.65
C PHE A 598 19.40 -0.73 36.97
N PRO A 599 18.99 -0.10 38.09
CA PRO A 599 18.83 -0.81 39.37
C PRO A 599 17.89 -2.01 39.23
N GLU A 600 18.23 -3.14 39.85
CA GLU A 600 17.39 -4.34 39.74
C GLU A 600 15.98 -4.10 40.31
N SER A 601 15.85 -3.27 41.35
CA SER A 601 14.56 -2.83 41.89
C SER A 601 13.70 -2.10 40.85
N LEU A 602 14.30 -1.30 39.98
CA LEU A 602 13.60 -0.63 38.88
C LEU A 602 13.20 -1.65 37.79
N LYS A 603 14.10 -2.56 37.42
CA LYS A 603 13.80 -3.62 36.45
C LYS A 603 12.66 -4.51 36.93
N ASP A 604 12.66 -4.89 38.20
CA ASP A 604 11.58 -5.67 38.82
C ASP A 604 10.27 -4.89 38.88
N TRP A 605 10.34 -3.59 39.20
CA TRP A 605 9.17 -2.72 39.14
C TRP A 605 8.59 -2.65 37.72
N ILE A 606 9.43 -2.49 36.69
CA ILE A 606 9.01 -2.51 35.28
C ILE A 606 8.35 -3.85 34.95
N ARG A 607 8.99 -4.98 35.27
CA ARG A 607 8.47 -6.34 35.01
C ARG A 607 7.15 -6.63 35.71
N GLY A 608 6.91 -6.01 36.87
CA GLY A 608 5.68 -6.15 37.65
C GLY A 608 4.54 -5.22 37.22
N ASN A 609 4.84 -4.08 36.60
CA ASN A 609 3.85 -3.02 36.34
C ASN A 609 3.60 -2.72 34.85
N PHE A 610 4.46 -3.15 33.93
CA PHE A 610 4.25 -2.92 32.48
C PHE A 610 3.49 -4.08 31.82
N PRO A 611 2.71 -3.80 30.76
CA PRO A 611 2.00 -4.85 30.03
C PRO A 611 2.95 -5.86 29.39
N ARG A 612 2.44 -7.07 29.14
CA ARG A 612 3.19 -8.12 28.44
C ARG A 612 2.83 -8.14 26.94
N ASN A 613 3.80 -8.46 26.08
CA ASN A 613 3.52 -8.76 24.67
C ASN A 613 3.08 -10.21 24.47
N ALA A 614 2.81 -10.59 23.22
CA ALA A 614 2.39 -11.93 22.83
C ALA A 614 3.39 -13.03 23.23
N ASP A 615 4.67 -12.68 23.35
CA ASP A 615 5.75 -13.60 23.71
C ASP A 615 5.96 -13.69 25.24
N GLY A 616 5.13 -13.00 26.04
CA GLY A 616 5.23 -13.01 27.50
C GLY A 616 6.33 -12.11 28.08
N PHE A 617 7.02 -11.31 27.25
CA PHE A 617 7.97 -10.30 27.72
C PHE A 617 7.26 -9.01 28.11
N THR A 618 7.85 -8.26 29.04
CA THR A 618 7.39 -6.92 29.40
C THR A 618 7.59 -5.98 28.21
N ARG A 619 6.50 -5.55 27.58
CA ARG A 619 6.57 -4.81 26.31
C ARG A 619 6.84 -3.33 26.51
N GLY A 620 7.40 -2.72 25.48
CA GLY A 620 7.51 -1.26 25.38
C GLY A 620 6.15 -0.56 25.38
N LEU A 621 6.17 0.71 25.74
CA LEU A 621 5.00 1.59 25.76
C LEU A 621 4.89 2.35 24.45
N LEU A 622 3.67 2.54 23.94
CA LEU A 622 3.46 3.40 22.78
C LEU A 622 3.67 4.87 23.17
N THR A 623 4.74 5.46 22.64
CA THR A 623 4.97 6.91 22.68
C THR A 623 4.59 7.55 21.33
N PRO A 624 4.38 8.88 21.26
CA PRO A 624 4.12 9.56 19.99
C PRO A 624 5.22 9.31 18.95
N MET A 625 6.50 9.27 19.37
CA MET A 625 7.62 9.01 18.47
C MET A 625 7.56 7.61 17.89
N VAL A 626 7.29 6.58 18.70
CA VAL A 626 7.10 5.21 18.22
C VAL A 626 5.94 5.13 17.24
N HIS A 627 4.84 5.85 17.48
CA HIS A 627 3.71 5.91 16.55
C HIS A 627 4.11 6.53 15.20
N VAL A 628 4.87 7.64 15.21
CA VAL A 628 5.41 8.22 13.97
C VAL A 628 6.38 7.25 13.29
N SER A 629 7.20 6.50 14.03
CA SER A 629 8.08 5.47 13.46
C SER A 629 7.30 4.34 12.79
N ILE A 630 6.18 3.88 13.37
CA ILE A 630 5.25 2.93 12.70
C ILE A 630 4.76 3.55 11.39
N SER A 631 4.30 4.81 11.45
CA SER A 631 3.80 5.48 10.26
C SER A 631 4.87 5.63 9.17
N ARG A 632 6.12 5.87 9.54
CA ARG A 632 7.27 5.96 8.64
C ARG A 632 7.60 4.61 8.01
N ALA A 633 7.57 3.53 8.78
CA ALA A 633 7.77 2.16 8.29
C ALA A 633 6.73 1.78 7.21
N LEU A 634 5.46 2.08 7.48
CA LEU A 634 4.36 1.85 6.53
C LEU A 634 4.52 2.68 5.26
N LYS A 635 4.90 3.96 5.39
CA LYS A 635 5.20 4.82 4.24
C LYS A 635 6.36 4.26 3.42
N ASN A 636 7.46 3.85 4.06
CA ASN A 636 8.63 3.30 3.37
C ASN A 636 8.23 2.04 2.58
N PHE A 637 7.44 1.15 3.16
CA PHE A 637 6.92 -0.01 2.42
C PHE A 637 6.13 0.41 1.18
N ALA A 638 5.16 1.30 1.36
CA ALA A 638 4.28 1.75 0.28
C ALA A 638 4.99 2.50 -0.85
N LEU A 639 5.96 3.37 -0.52
CA LEU A 639 6.64 4.25 -1.48
C LEU A 639 7.93 3.65 -2.07
N GLU A 640 8.73 2.95 -1.25
CA GLU A 640 10.09 2.54 -1.64
C GLU A 640 10.15 1.10 -2.18
N PHE A 641 9.25 0.22 -1.73
CA PHE A 641 9.31 -1.20 -2.08
C PHE A 641 8.16 -1.65 -2.99
N VAL A 642 6.92 -1.26 -2.73
CA VAL A 642 5.75 -1.78 -3.48
C VAL A 642 5.81 -1.42 -4.98
N GLY A 643 6.08 -0.16 -5.32
CA GLY A 643 6.29 0.29 -6.71
C GLY A 643 7.44 -0.43 -7.40
N LYS A 644 8.57 -0.55 -6.70
CA LYS A 644 9.76 -1.24 -7.19
C LYS A 644 9.47 -2.70 -7.52
N ILE A 645 8.77 -3.41 -6.63
CA ILE A 645 8.43 -4.82 -6.80
C ILE A 645 7.42 -4.97 -7.94
N VAL A 646 6.28 -4.27 -7.88
CA VAL A 646 5.15 -4.56 -8.79
C VAL A 646 5.34 -3.98 -10.19
N GLU A 647 5.88 -2.78 -10.31
CA GLU A 647 5.88 -2.03 -11.57
C GLU A 647 7.26 -1.99 -12.26
N GLU A 648 8.36 -1.94 -11.50
CA GLU A 648 9.71 -1.88 -12.09
C GLU A 648 10.32 -3.27 -12.30
N GLU A 649 10.25 -4.15 -11.30
CA GLU A 649 10.86 -5.49 -11.38
C GLU A 649 9.96 -6.52 -12.05
N HIS A 650 8.64 -6.34 -12.05
CA HIS A 650 7.68 -7.32 -12.55
C HIS A 650 6.60 -6.73 -13.48
N LEU A 651 5.90 -7.61 -14.18
CA LEU A 651 4.79 -7.29 -15.08
C LEU A 651 3.50 -7.08 -14.28
N GLY A 652 3.43 -5.96 -13.55
CA GLY A 652 2.26 -5.58 -12.79
C GLY A 652 1.91 -4.09 -12.93
N LYS A 653 0.72 -3.75 -12.43
CA LYS A 653 0.26 -2.37 -12.29
C LYS A 653 -0.39 -2.18 -10.92
N LEU A 654 0.07 -1.17 -10.19
CA LEU A 654 -0.49 -0.80 -8.90
C LEU A 654 -1.80 -0.05 -9.06
N VAL A 655 -2.78 -0.41 -8.24
CA VAL A 655 -4.05 0.30 -8.07
C VAL A 655 -3.98 1.17 -6.81
N TYR A 656 -3.44 0.62 -5.72
CA TYR A 656 -3.35 1.28 -4.43
C TYR A 656 -2.15 0.73 -3.64
N SER A 657 -1.49 1.62 -2.89
CA SER A 657 -0.38 1.30 -1.99
C SER A 657 -0.42 2.31 -0.83
N GLY A 658 -1.17 2.01 0.21
CA GLY A 658 -1.56 2.98 1.24
C GLY A 658 -1.13 2.59 2.65
N GLY A 659 0.18 2.55 2.89
CA GLY A 659 0.72 2.03 4.13
C GLY A 659 0.80 0.51 4.06
N ASP A 660 -0.04 -0.21 4.80
CA ASP A 660 -0.07 -1.67 4.88
C ASP A 660 -0.83 -2.36 3.74
N ASP A 661 -1.78 -1.65 3.13
CA ASP A 661 -2.67 -2.19 2.10
C ASP A 661 -2.08 -2.04 0.69
N VAL A 662 -2.05 -3.14 -0.07
CA VAL A 662 -1.61 -3.16 -1.47
C VAL A 662 -2.64 -3.84 -2.36
N LEU A 663 -2.87 -3.24 -3.52
CA LEU A 663 -3.78 -3.74 -4.53
C LEU A 663 -3.16 -3.61 -5.91
N ALA A 664 -3.05 -4.72 -6.63
CA ALA A 664 -2.36 -4.78 -7.92
C ALA A 664 -3.00 -5.74 -8.90
N PHE A 665 -2.89 -5.39 -10.19
CA PHE A 665 -3.07 -6.34 -11.29
C PHE A 665 -1.69 -6.88 -11.68
N VAL A 666 -1.59 -8.20 -11.85
CA VAL A 666 -0.32 -8.86 -12.16
C VAL A 666 -0.48 -9.90 -13.27
N ASN A 667 0.54 -10.00 -14.11
CA ASN A 667 0.68 -11.08 -15.06
C ASN A 667 1.03 -12.40 -14.33
N LEU A 668 0.57 -13.54 -14.85
CA LEU A 668 0.78 -14.84 -14.20
C LEU A 668 2.24 -15.27 -14.13
N THR A 669 3.07 -14.87 -15.11
CA THR A 669 4.49 -15.22 -15.15
C THR A 669 5.25 -14.71 -13.93
N ASP A 670 4.87 -13.55 -13.40
CA ASP A 670 5.54 -12.91 -12.27
C ASP A 670 4.76 -13.04 -10.94
N LEU A 671 3.63 -13.76 -10.92
CA LEU A 671 2.70 -13.82 -9.78
C LEU A 671 3.37 -14.23 -8.47
N PHE A 672 3.99 -15.42 -8.43
CA PHE A 672 4.58 -15.95 -7.19
C PHE A 672 5.75 -15.10 -6.69
N SER A 673 6.61 -14.59 -7.59
CA SER A 673 7.71 -13.69 -7.23
C SER A 673 7.19 -12.40 -6.58
N ILE A 674 6.14 -11.78 -7.14
CA ILE A 674 5.49 -10.60 -6.54
C ILE A 674 4.93 -10.94 -5.16
N MET A 675 4.17 -12.03 -5.03
CA MET A 675 3.57 -12.44 -3.75
C MET A 675 4.65 -12.58 -2.66
N ARG A 676 5.72 -13.31 -2.99
CA ARG A 676 6.83 -13.60 -2.10
C ARG A 676 7.59 -12.33 -1.68
N LYS A 677 7.92 -11.46 -2.64
CA LYS A 677 8.67 -10.22 -2.40
C LYS A 677 7.85 -9.19 -1.61
N LEU A 678 6.56 -9.02 -1.91
CA LEU A 678 5.70 -8.09 -1.15
C LEU A 678 5.61 -8.51 0.31
N ARG A 679 5.33 -9.80 0.56
CA ARG A 679 5.26 -10.33 1.92
C ARG A 679 6.60 -10.16 2.65
N ALA A 680 7.71 -10.47 2.00
CA ALA A 680 9.04 -10.34 2.59
C ALA A 680 9.40 -8.86 2.90
N ALA A 681 9.10 -7.94 1.97
CA ALA A 681 9.41 -6.53 2.10
C ALA A 681 8.67 -5.86 3.26
N PHE A 682 7.41 -6.25 3.53
CA PHE A 682 6.63 -5.71 4.64
C PHE A 682 7.34 -5.89 5.99
N SER A 683 7.91 -7.07 6.24
CA SER A 683 8.65 -7.37 7.48
C SER A 683 10.13 -7.00 7.45
N GLY A 684 10.65 -6.49 6.33
CA GLY A 684 12.09 -6.27 6.15
C GLY A 684 12.92 -7.53 5.90
N HIS A 685 12.31 -8.68 5.56
CA HIS A 685 13.01 -9.90 5.15
C HIS A 685 13.54 -9.80 3.70
N ILE A 686 14.15 -8.67 3.35
CA ILE A 686 14.69 -8.39 2.03
C ILE A 686 16.09 -7.78 2.13
N ARG A 687 16.82 -7.85 1.03
CA ARG A 687 18.03 -7.04 0.79
C ARG A 687 17.96 -6.43 -0.59
N VAL A 688 18.53 -5.24 -0.77
CA VAL A 688 18.65 -4.61 -2.09
C VAL A 688 20.06 -4.87 -2.60
N LYS A 689 20.18 -5.61 -3.71
CA LYS A 689 21.46 -5.91 -4.37
C LYS A 689 21.40 -5.45 -5.82
N ASN A 690 22.36 -4.62 -6.24
CA ASN A 690 22.41 -4.07 -7.60
C ASN A 690 21.08 -3.42 -8.04
N GLY A 691 20.42 -2.71 -7.13
CA GLY A 691 19.12 -2.07 -7.39
C GLY A 691 17.93 -3.04 -7.52
N ARG A 692 18.10 -4.32 -7.19
CA ARG A 692 17.05 -5.35 -7.18
C ARG A 692 16.74 -5.82 -5.76
N ILE A 693 15.47 -6.06 -5.49
CA ILE A 693 14.97 -6.60 -4.23
C ILE A 693 15.07 -8.13 -4.27
N GLU A 694 15.85 -8.68 -3.35
CA GLU A 694 15.97 -10.10 -3.10
C GLU A 694 15.38 -10.43 -1.73
N VAL A 695 14.70 -11.59 -1.63
CA VAL A 695 14.22 -12.09 -0.34
C VAL A 695 15.43 -12.52 0.49
N ASN A 696 15.55 -11.98 1.70
CA ASN A 696 16.59 -12.29 2.66
C ASN A 696 15.96 -12.52 4.04
N ARG A 697 15.71 -13.79 4.36
CA ARG A 697 15.03 -14.20 5.59
C ARG A 697 15.91 -14.09 6.82
N ASP A 698 17.23 -14.05 6.64
CA ASP A 698 18.19 -13.93 7.73
C ASP A 698 18.22 -12.50 8.31
N ASN A 699 17.57 -11.54 7.64
CA ASN A 699 17.42 -10.19 8.18
C ASN A 699 16.41 -10.17 9.35
N ALA A 700 16.93 -10.40 10.56
CA ALA A 700 16.17 -10.29 11.80
C ALA A 700 16.13 -8.86 12.38
N SER A 701 16.77 -7.88 11.73
CA SER A 701 16.86 -6.53 12.28
C SER A 701 15.59 -5.70 12.02
N GLY A 702 14.99 -5.86 10.83
CA GLY A 702 13.93 -4.98 10.33
C GLY A 702 14.45 -3.71 9.61
N PHE A 703 15.76 -3.48 9.60
CA PHE A 703 16.38 -2.43 8.79
C PHE A 703 16.72 -2.95 7.40
N VAL A 704 16.46 -2.16 6.36
CA VAL A 704 16.79 -2.51 4.97
C VAL A 704 17.62 -1.39 4.35
N GLU A 705 18.81 -1.71 3.87
CA GLU A 705 19.63 -0.77 3.11
C GLU A 705 19.13 -0.67 1.66
N LYS A 706 18.88 0.55 1.19
CA LYS A 706 18.49 0.89 -0.18
C LYS A 706 19.12 2.23 -0.56
N ASP A 707 19.71 2.30 -1.76
CA ASP A 707 20.33 3.52 -2.31
C ASP A 707 21.33 4.19 -1.33
N GLY A 708 22.12 3.36 -0.64
CA GLY A 708 23.13 3.81 0.34
C GLY A 708 22.55 4.34 1.64
N ARG A 709 21.29 4.01 1.99
CA ARG A 709 20.61 4.43 3.23
C ARG A 709 19.81 3.29 3.85
N TYR A 710 19.82 3.21 5.18
CA TYR A 710 18.94 2.32 5.91
C TYR A 710 17.53 2.91 6.05
N LEU A 711 16.54 2.09 5.70
CA LEU A 711 15.13 2.37 5.83
C LEU A 711 14.53 1.50 6.93
N LEU A 712 13.58 2.07 7.66
CA LEU A 712 12.77 1.38 8.64
C LEU A 712 11.66 0.58 7.94
N THR A 713 11.44 -0.67 8.34
CA THR A 713 10.29 -1.50 7.91
C THR A 713 9.39 -1.82 9.11
N MET A 714 8.32 -2.60 8.93
CA MET A 714 7.49 -3.01 10.07
C MET A 714 8.19 -4.02 10.99
N GLY A 715 9.31 -4.59 10.55
CA GLY A 715 10.12 -5.54 11.29
C GLY A 715 9.66 -7.01 11.15
N PRO A 716 10.54 -7.98 11.48
CA PRO A 716 10.36 -9.41 11.21
C PRO A 716 9.10 -10.04 11.80
N LYS A 717 8.59 -9.49 12.92
CA LYS A 717 7.39 -9.98 13.61
C LYS A 717 6.08 -9.44 13.03
N ALA A 718 6.13 -8.36 12.25
CA ALA A 718 4.94 -7.82 11.59
C ALA A 718 4.65 -8.63 10.34
N THR A 719 3.51 -9.32 10.30
CA THR A 719 3.11 -10.21 9.21
C THR A 719 2.05 -9.56 8.32
N GLY A 720 1.76 -10.18 7.17
CA GLY A 720 0.70 -9.71 6.30
C GLY A 720 0.03 -10.86 5.57
N SER A 721 -1.26 -10.69 5.29
CA SER A 721 -2.08 -11.70 4.63
C SER A 721 -2.45 -11.28 3.21
N MET A 722 -2.59 -12.26 2.31
CA MET A 722 -2.83 -11.98 0.89
C MET A 722 -3.98 -12.78 0.29
N GLY A 723 -4.88 -12.08 -0.39
CA GLY A 723 -5.87 -12.66 -1.30
C GLY A 723 -5.41 -12.56 -2.75
N VAL A 724 -5.55 -13.64 -3.50
CA VAL A 724 -5.21 -13.69 -4.92
C VAL A 724 -6.37 -14.30 -5.71
N VAL A 725 -6.72 -13.68 -6.84
CA VAL A 725 -7.68 -14.25 -7.78
C VAL A 725 -7.06 -14.29 -9.16
N ILE A 726 -6.97 -15.49 -9.73
CA ILE A 726 -6.60 -15.73 -11.13
C ILE A 726 -7.89 -15.84 -11.93
N ALA A 727 -8.09 -14.95 -12.90
CA ALA A 727 -9.31 -14.90 -13.69
C ALA A 727 -9.03 -14.63 -15.16
N HIS A 728 -9.94 -15.10 -16.02
CA HIS A 728 -9.89 -14.82 -17.45
C HIS A 728 -10.15 -13.31 -17.69
N TYR A 729 -9.47 -12.66 -18.64
CA TYR A 729 -9.58 -11.20 -18.86
C TYR A 729 -11.01 -10.70 -19.11
N LYS A 730 -11.87 -11.54 -19.70
CA LYS A 730 -13.31 -11.28 -19.92
C LYS A 730 -14.22 -11.50 -18.69
N THR A 731 -13.69 -11.98 -17.57
CA THR A 731 -14.49 -12.18 -16.35
C THR A 731 -14.94 -10.81 -15.82
N PRO A 732 -16.21 -10.64 -15.38
CA PRO A 732 -16.66 -9.38 -14.83
C PRO A 732 -15.77 -8.91 -13.68
N LEU A 733 -15.11 -7.76 -13.85
CA LEU A 733 -14.08 -7.28 -12.92
C LEU A 733 -14.61 -7.11 -11.49
N GLN A 734 -15.86 -6.67 -11.32
CA GLN A 734 -16.50 -6.55 -10.01
C GLN A 734 -16.52 -7.87 -9.24
N LEU A 735 -16.75 -9.00 -9.93
CA LEU A 735 -16.74 -10.33 -9.33
C LEU A 735 -15.32 -10.70 -8.88
N VAL A 736 -14.32 -10.44 -9.74
CA VAL A 736 -12.91 -10.71 -9.45
C VAL A 736 -12.44 -9.91 -8.23
N ILE A 737 -12.74 -8.62 -8.16
CA ILE A 737 -12.38 -7.74 -7.03
C ILE A 737 -13.05 -8.22 -5.73
N ARG A 738 -14.36 -8.49 -5.76
CA ARG A 738 -15.09 -9.00 -4.58
C ARG A 738 -14.50 -10.32 -4.09
N LYS A 739 -14.11 -11.18 -5.03
CA LYS A 739 -13.46 -12.46 -4.74
C LYS A 739 -12.06 -12.26 -4.15
N ALA A 740 -11.29 -11.28 -4.61
CA ALA A 740 -9.96 -10.98 -4.07
C ALA A 740 -10.04 -10.57 -2.59
N PHE A 741 -10.92 -9.64 -2.25
CA PHE A 741 -11.19 -9.30 -0.85
C PHE A 741 -11.74 -10.49 -0.04
N ALA A 742 -12.52 -11.39 -0.66
CA ALA A 742 -12.96 -12.60 0.01
C ALA A 742 -11.81 -13.58 0.29
N MET A 743 -10.83 -13.68 -0.62
CA MET A 743 -9.63 -14.51 -0.44
C MET A 743 -8.72 -13.92 0.65
N GLU A 744 -8.53 -12.61 0.70
CA GLU A 744 -7.79 -11.95 1.78
C GLU A 744 -8.43 -12.23 3.15
N ARG A 745 -9.76 -12.14 3.25
CA ARG A 745 -10.49 -12.55 4.46
C ARG A 745 -10.33 -14.04 4.79
N GLN A 746 -10.27 -14.92 3.79
CA GLN A 746 -10.02 -16.35 4.03
C GLN A 746 -8.59 -16.61 4.50
N ALA A 747 -7.60 -15.90 3.96
CA ALA A 747 -6.22 -15.96 4.41
C ALA A 747 -6.11 -15.52 5.88
N LYS A 748 -6.68 -14.36 6.23
CA LYS A 748 -6.77 -13.88 7.62
C LYS A 748 -7.60 -14.77 8.54
N GLY A 749 -8.44 -15.65 7.98
CA GLY A 749 -9.24 -16.62 8.71
C GLY A 749 -8.45 -17.85 9.15
N LEU A 750 -7.22 -18.07 8.64
CA LEU A 750 -6.32 -19.09 9.16
C LEU A 750 -5.79 -18.68 10.55
N GLN A 751 -5.63 -19.68 11.43
CA GLN A 751 -5.19 -19.42 12.80
C GLN A 751 -3.79 -18.80 12.80
N GLY A 752 -3.63 -17.64 13.43
CA GLY A 752 -2.36 -16.91 13.44
C GLY A 752 -2.10 -16.03 12.21
N LYS A 753 -3.02 -15.98 11.23
CA LYS A 753 -2.90 -15.18 10.00
C LYS A 753 -1.61 -15.51 9.26
N ASP A 754 -0.80 -14.52 8.85
CA ASP A 754 0.44 -14.71 8.10
C ASP A 754 0.28 -15.74 6.98
N ALA A 755 -0.71 -15.49 6.12
CA ALA A 755 -1.18 -16.48 5.17
C ALA A 755 -1.58 -15.88 3.83
N PHE A 756 -1.79 -16.74 2.85
CA PHE A 756 -2.35 -16.36 1.57
C PHE A 756 -3.43 -17.35 1.13
N ALA A 757 -4.36 -16.85 0.30
CA ALA A 757 -5.38 -17.66 -0.35
C ALA A 757 -5.47 -17.30 -1.83
N ILE A 758 -5.43 -18.32 -2.69
CA ILE A 758 -5.50 -18.21 -4.14
C ILE A 758 -6.81 -18.84 -4.61
N CYS A 759 -7.63 -18.07 -5.31
CA CYS A 759 -8.75 -18.57 -6.08
C CYS A 759 -8.42 -18.56 -7.56
N PHE A 760 -8.50 -19.73 -8.19
CA PHE A 760 -8.49 -19.86 -9.64
C PHE A 760 -9.91 -19.98 -10.17
N MET A 761 -10.35 -18.97 -10.92
CA MET A 761 -11.66 -18.91 -11.57
C MET A 761 -11.53 -19.31 -13.04
N ARG A 762 -11.97 -20.52 -13.39
CA ARG A 762 -12.00 -20.97 -14.78
C ARG A 762 -13.05 -20.23 -15.58
N ARG A 763 -12.83 -20.09 -16.89
CA ARG A 763 -13.83 -19.56 -17.82
C ARG A 763 -15.15 -20.37 -17.82
N SER A 764 -15.12 -21.64 -17.43
CA SER A 764 -16.31 -22.49 -17.27
C SER A 764 -17.16 -22.14 -16.04
N GLY A 765 -16.65 -21.32 -15.11
CA GLY A 765 -17.28 -21.01 -13.83
C GLY A 765 -16.84 -21.91 -12.66
N GLU A 766 -16.04 -22.95 -12.91
CA GLU A 766 -15.43 -23.76 -11.83
C GLU A 766 -14.40 -22.92 -11.06
N GLU A 767 -14.48 -22.94 -9.73
CA GLU A 767 -13.53 -22.29 -8.85
C GLU A 767 -12.68 -23.33 -8.12
N ARG A 768 -11.38 -23.07 -8.02
CA ARG A 768 -10.46 -23.82 -7.13
C ARG A 768 -9.87 -22.85 -6.12
N VAL A 769 -9.93 -23.20 -4.85
CA VAL A 769 -9.40 -22.37 -3.77
C VAL A 769 -8.34 -23.17 -3.02
N ALA A 770 -7.19 -22.55 -2.83
CA ALA A 770 -6.11 -23.09 -2.02
C ALA A 770 -5.63 -22.00 -1.06
N LYS A 771 -5.35 -22.37 0.18
CA LYS A 771 -4.90 -21.45 1.24
C LYS A 771 -3.76 -22.09 2.01
N ALA A 772 -2.81 -21.29 2.45
CA ALA A 772 -1.67 -21.74 3.22
C ALA A 772 -1.10 -20.59 4.05
N HIS A 773 -0.44 -20.92 5.15
CA HIS A 773 0.53 -20.00 5.74
C HIS A 773 1.69 -19.76 4.76
N TRP A 774 2.35 -18.61 4.84
CA TRP A 774 3.56 -18.37 4.03
C TRP A 774 4.70 -19.33 4.40
N ARG A 775 4.63 -19.87 5.62
CA ARG A 775 5.65 -20.69 6.28
C ARG A 775 4.95 -21.83 7.01
N GLY A 776 5.52 -23.03 6.94
CA GLY A 776 5.11 -24.15 7.77
C GLY A 776 6.29 -24.78 8.50
N GLN A 777 6.07 -25.90 9.18
CA GLN A 777 7.10 -26.60 9.95
C GLN A 777 8.11 -27.28 9.03
N GLY A 778 7.65 -27.87 7.92
CA GLY A 778 8.50 -28.55 6.94
C GLY A 778 8.98 -27.66 5.80
N VAL A 779 8.21 -26.63 5.45
CA VAL A 779 8.43 -25.74 4.31
C VAL A 779 8.65 -24.31 4.82
N PRO A 780 9.89 -23.82 4.83
CA PRO A 780 10.17 -22.47 5.30
C PRO A 780 9.52 -21.41 4.40
N ASP A 781 9.41 -21.66 3.10
CA ASP A 781 8.81 -20.77 2.11
C ASP A 781 7.87 -21.52 1.18
N VAL A 782 6.57 -21.43 1.44
CA VAL A 782 5.58 -22.13 0.63
C VAL A 782 5.58 -21.63 -0.81
N ILE A 783 5.78 -20.32 -1.04
CA ILE A 783 5.81 -19.78 -2.40
C ILE A 783 7.05 -20.25 -3.16
N GLU A 784 8.22 -20.29 -2.51
CA GLU A 784 9.41 -20.89 -3.13
C GLU A 784 9.20 -22.36 -3.49
N ALA A 785 8.50 -23.13 -2.65
CA ALA A 785 8.14 -24.50 -2.97
C ALA A 785 7.24 -24.57 -4.22
N LEU A 786 6.26 -23.66 -4.35
CA LEU A 786 5.44 -23.55 -5.56
C LEU A 786 6.27 -23.14 -6.80
N GLU A 787 7.23 -22.22 -6.68
CA GLU A 787 8.17 -21.83 -7.76
C GLU A 787 9.06 -23.02 -8.20
N LYS A 788 9.54 -23.82 -7.24
CA LYS A 788 10.27 -25.06 -7.54
C LYS A 788 9.38 -26.08 -8.25
N LEU A 789 8.12 -26.22 -7.82
CA LEU A 789 7.15 -27.08 -8.51
C LEU A 789 6.86 -26.58 -9.93
N GLN A 790 6.74 -25.27 -10.17
CA GLN A 790 6.62 -24.74 -11.53
C GLN A 790 7.78 -25.18 -12.41
N THR A 791 9.01 -25.15 -11.88
CA THR A 791 10.22 -25.59 -12.58
C THR A 791 10.20 -27.09 -12.88
N VAL A 792 9.72 -27.92 -11.94
CA VAL A 792 9.56 -29.37 -12.12
C VAL A 792 8.49 -29.73 -13.15
N PHE A 793 7.36 -29.00 -13.18
CA PHE A 793 6.29 -29.21 -14.16
C PHE A 793 6.66 -28.72 -15.57
N ARG A 794 7.43 -27.63 -15.69
CA ARG A 794 7.94 -27.11 -16.96
C ARG A 794 9.07 -28.00 -17.53
N GLY A 795 9.83 -28.64 -16.65
CA GLY A 795 11.03 -29.39 -16.99
C GLY A 795 12.31 -28.59 -16.76
N ASN A 796 13.29 -29.24 -16.15
CA ASN A 796 14.55 -28.62 -15.75
C ASN A 796 15.79 -29.31 -16.36
N GLY A 797 15.60 -30.10 -17.42
CA GLY A 797 16.64 -30.92 -18.05
C GLY A 797 16.97 -32.23 -17.33
N LYS A 798 16.70 -32.36 -16.03
CA LYS A 798 16.84 -33.64 -15.29
C LYS A 798 15.62 -34.54 -15.45
N GLY A 799 14.43 -33.93 -15.48
CA GLY A 799 13.16 -34.62 -15.63
C GLY A 799 11.98 -33.64 -15.66
N VAL A 800 10.79 -34.18 -15.89
CA VAL A 800 9.52 -33.43 -15.92
C VAL A 800 8.48 -34.19 -15.10
N LEU A 801 7.72 -33.51 -14.24
CA LEU A 801 6.53 -34.12 -13.63
C LEU A 801 5.31 -33.89 -14.52
N SER A 802 4.68 -34.98 -14.98
CA SER A 802 3.50 -34.90 -15.84
C SER A 802 2.32 -34.20 -15.15
N ALA A 803 1.66 -33.27 -15.85
CA ALA A 803 0.44 -32.60 -15.36
C ALA A 803 -0.70 -33.58 -14.97
N ARG A 804 -0.69 -34.81 -15.51
CA ARG A 804 -1.64 -35.87 -15.12
C ARG A 804 -1.46 -36.33 -13.68
N PHE A 805 -0.31 -36.08 -13.07
CA PHE A 805 -0.04 -36.37 -11.67
C PHE A 805 -1.12 -35.81 -10.75
N VAL A 806 -1.57 -34.58 -10.98
CA VAL A 806 -2.59 -33.91 -10.16
C VAL A 806 -3.90 -34.70 -10.14
N GLN A 807 -4.33 -35.22 -11.30
CA GLN A 807 -5.54 -36.03 -11.42
C GLN A 807 -5.36 -37.40 -10.75
N LYS A 808 -4.17 -38.01 -10.86
CA LYS A 808 -3.86 -39.29 -10.21
C LYS A 808 -3.88 -39.15 -8.69
N VAL A 809 -3.28 -38.11 -8.13
CA VAL A 809 -3.32 -37.80 -6.69
C VAL A 809 -4.77 -37.61 -6.23
N ALA A 810 -5.53 -36.75 -6.92
CA ALA A 810 -6.93 -36.50 -6.59
C ALA A 810 -7.77 -37.78 -6.60
N ALA A 811 -7.57 -38.65 -7.59
CA ALA A 811 -8.30 -39.92 -7.71
C ALA A 811 -7.90 -40.91 -6.60
N GLU A 812 -6.61 -41.12 -6.38
CA GLU A 812 -6.08 -42.10 -5.41
C GLU A 812 -6.55 -41.79 -3.99
N PHE A 813 -6.52 -40.52 -3.59
CA PHE A 813 -6.85 -40.10 -2.23
C PHE A 813 -8.32 -39.67 -2.04
N SER A 814 -9.14 -39.67 -3.10
CA SER A 814 -10.55 -39.22 -3.05
C SER A 814 -11.41 -39.92 -2.00
N ARG A 815 -11.13 -41.21 -1.74
CA ARG A 815 -11.85 -42.06 -0.78
C ARG A 815 -11.15 -42.17 0.57
N LEU A 816 -9.98 -41.57 0.71
CA LEU A 816 -9.10 -41.70 1.87
C LEU A 816 -9.03 -40.39 2.66
N LYS A 817 -10.11 -39.61 2.63
CA LYS A 817 -10.23 -38.30 3.24
C LYS A 817 -11.59 -38.11 3.93
N GLU A 818 -11.64 -37.24 4.91
CA GLU A 818 -12.86 -36.71 5.51
C GLU A 818 -13.59 -35.73 4.57
N LYS A 819 -14.81 -35.32 4.95
CA LYS A 819 -15.62 -34.35 4.18
C LYS A 819 -14.97 -32.97 4.08
N ASN A 820 -14.16 -32.57 5.05
CA ASN A 820 -13.41 -31.31 5.09
C ASN A 820 -12.12 -31.37 4.25
N GLY A 821 -11.76 -32.53 3.70
CA GLY A 821 -10.55 -32.75 2.91
C GLY A 821 -9.36 -33.32 3.69
N THR A 822 -9.44 -33.49 5.00
CA THR A 822 -8.35 -34.04 5.83
C THR A 822 -8.12 -35.52 5.52
N LEU A 823 -6.87 -35.93 5.37
CA LEU A 823 -6.49 -37.31 5.03
C LEU A 823 -6.75 -38.27 6.20
N VAL A 824 -7.21 -39.49 5.90
CA VAL A 824 -7.48 -40.57 6.86
C VAL A 824 -6.54 -41.75 6.56
N LEU A 825 -5.23 -41.49 6.55
CA LEU A 825 -4.18 -42.49 6.32
C LEU A 825 -3.01 -42.23 7.29
N SER A 826 -2.22 -43.27 7.55
CA SER A 826 -0.93 -43.07 8.21
C SER A 826 0.05 -42.33 7.30
N GLN A 827 0.97 -41.59 7.90
CA GLN A 827 2.06 -40.90 7.20
C GLN A 827 2.85 -41.85 6.29
N GLU A 828 3.27 -43.01 6.80
CA GLU A 828 4.05 -44.00 6.04
C GLU A 828 3.34 -44.46 4.76
N LEU A 829 2.02 -44.67 4.84
CA LEU A 829 1.22 -45.12 3.71
C LEU A 829 1.03 -43.98 2.70
N PHE A 830 0.80 -42.75 3.16
CA PHE A 830 0.75 -41.57 2.29
C PHE A 830 2.06 -41.40 1.53
N GLU A 831 3.19 -41.43 2.23
CA GLU A 831 4.53 -41.23 1.64
C GLU A 831 4.83 -42.32 0.58
N SER A 832 4.54 -43.58 0.90
CA SER A 832 4.69 -44.70 -0.03
C SER A 832 3.83 -44.54 -1.29
N LEU A 833 2.56 -44.18 -1.14
CA LEU A 833 1.65 -43.93 -2.25
C LEU A 833 2.10 -42.74 -3.10
N LEU A 834 2.53 -41.64 -2.46
CA LEU A 834 3.01 -40.44 -3.14
C LEU A 834 4.25 -40.75 -3.98
N LYS A 835 5.27 -41.43 -3.41
CA LYS A 835 6.47 -41.86 -4.15
C LYS A 835 6.11 -42.77 -5.32
N ARG A 836 5.19 -43.73 -5.13
CA ARG A 836 4.72 -44.61 -6.21
C ARG A 836 4.05 -43.82 -7.34
N LEU A 837 3.25 -42.80 -7.01
CA LEU A 837 2.61 -41.94 -8.00
C LEU A 837 3.62 -41.07 -8.77
N LEU A 838 4.66 -40.58 -8.08
CA LEU A 838 5.75 -39.82 -8.68
C LEU A 838 6.55 -40.66 -9.67
N ARG A 839 7.01 -41.87 -9.30
CA ARG A 839 7.72 -42.77 -10.22
C ARG A 839 6.94 -43.06 -11.51
N ARG A 840 5.60 -43.08 -11.44
CA ARG A 840 4.70 -43.32 -12.59
C ARG A 840 4.35 -42.07 -13.37
N SER A 841 4.76 -40.89 -12.94
CA SER A 841 4.37 -39.60 -13.52
C SER A 841 5.55 -38.71 -13.85
N CYS A 842 6.75 -39.02 -13.39
CA CYS A 842 7.98 -38.38 -13.85
C CYS A 842 8.39 -38.94 -15.23
N GLU A 843 8.74 -38.04 -16.12
CA GLU A 843 9.24 -38.31 -17.46
C GLU A 843 10.71 -37.85 -17.54
N PHE A 844 11.54 -38.61 -18.24
CA PHE A 844 13.01 -38.43 -18.23
C PHE A 844 13.57 -38.40 -19.65
N PRO A 845 14.68 -37.68 -19.88
CA PRO A 845 15.42 -37.75 -21.13
C PRO A 845 15.82 -39.20 -21.50
N PRO A 846 15.95 -39.52 -22.81
CA PRO A 846 16.47 -40.82 -23.22
C PRO A 846 17.89 -41.05 -22.67
N GLY A 847 18.12 -42.23 -22.08
CA GLY A 847 19.43 -42.62 -21.56
C GLY A 847 19.73 -42.20 -20.11
N THR A 848 18.81 -41.52 -19.41
CA THR A 848 18.95 -41.18 -17.98
C THR A 848 19.11 -42.45 -17.12
N GLN A 849 20.12 -42.46 -16.24
CA GLN A 849 20.41 -43.62 -15.38
C GLN A 849 19.37 -43.77 -14.28
N GLU A 850 19.14 -45.00 -13.80
CA GLU A 850 18.11 -45.27 -12.79
C GLU A 850 18.37 -44.53 -11.46
N GLN A 851 19.63 -44.36 -11.06
CA GLN A 851 20.01 -43.55 -9.90
C GLN A 851 19.63 -42.07 -10.06
N GLU A 852 19.78 -41.50 -11.26
CA GLU A 852 19.41 -40.12 -11.54
C GLU A 852 17.90 -39.92 -11.53
N LYS A 853 17.15 -40.90 -12.05
CA LYS A 853 15.68 -40.90 -12.01
C LYS A 853 15.15 -40.93 -10.58
N GLU A 854 15.70 -41.83 -9.76
CA GLU A 854 15.29 -41.94 -8.36
C GLU A 854 15.68 -40.69 -7.58
N GLY A 855 16.86 -40.12 -7.85
CA GLY A 855 17.27 -38.83 -7.27
C GLY A 855 16.32 -37.68 -7.61
N PHE A 856 15.83 -37.61 -8.85
CA PHE A 856 14.80 -36.62 -9.23
C PHE A 856 13.46 -36.90 -8.55
N VAL A 857 13.04 -38.15 -8.44
CA VAL A 857 11.80 -38.51 -7.70
C VAL A 857 11.91 -38.10 -6.24
N ASP A 858 13.05 -38.34 -5.59
CA ASP A 858 13.30 -37.94 -4.21
C ASP A 858 13.38 -36.41 -4.05
N GLU A 859 13.95 -35.68 -5.03
CA GLU A 859 13.93 -34.22 -5.07
C GLU A 859 12.49 -33.68 -5.08
N VAL A 860 11.64 -34.21 -5.99
CA VAL A 860 10.23 -33.80 -6.09
C VAL A 860 9.43 -34.21 -4.86
N PHE A 861 9.66 -35.41 -4.34
CA PHE A 861 9.05 -35.87 -3.10
C PHE A 861 9.44 -34.98 -1.91
N GLY A 862 10.71 -34.56 -1.83
CA GLY A 862 11.21 -33.65 -0.81
C GLY A 862 10.59 -32.25 -0.85
N ILE A 863 9.97 -31.86 -1.97
CA ILE A 863 9.18 -30.63 -2.07
C ILE A 863 7.72 -30.90 -1.66
N LEU A 864 7.11 -31.95 -2.20
CA LEU A 864 5.68 -32.23 -2.05
C LEU A 864 5.29 -32.74 -0.68
N ASN A 865 6.09 -33.62 -0.08
CA ASN A 865 5.78 -34.22 1.21
C ASN A 865 5.68 -33.17 2.33
N PRO A 866 6.71 -32.36 2.62
CA PRO A 866 6.59 -31.35 3.68
C PRO A 866 5.50 -30.32 3.38
N LEU A 867 5.31 -29.97 2.11
CA LEU A 867 4.23 -29.06 1.69
C LEU A 867 2.86 -29.63 2.06
N PHE A 868 2.62 -30.93 1.85
CA PHE A 868 1.34 -31.54 2.21
C PHE A 868 1.08 -31.48 3.73
N TRP A 869 2.08 -31.79 4.55
CA TRP A 869 1.94 -31.77 6.02
C TRP A 869 1.69 -30.36 6.55
N ASP A 870 2.34 -29.35 5.97
CA ASP A 870 2.13 -27.95 6.32
C ASP A 870 0.76 -27.40 5.87
N LEU A 871 0.04 -28.13 5.02
CA LEU A 871 -1.33 -27.81 4.61
C LEU A 871 -2.38 -28.51 5.49
N GLU A 872 -2.04 -28.79 6.76
CA GLU A 872 -2.94 -29.43 7.73
C GLU A 872 -3.52 -30.76 7.22
N GLU A 873 -2.70 -31.54 6.50
CA GLU A 873 -3.08 -32.84 5.94
C GLU A 873 -4.29 -32.78 4.99
N ASN A 874 -4.56 -31.60 4.42
CA ASN A 874 -5.75 -31.35 3.60
C ASN A 874 -5.47 -31.67 2.11
N ILE A 875 -5.96 -32.82 1.65
CA ILE A 875 -5.71 -33.29 0.28
C ILE A 875 -6.37 -32.40 -0.78
N ASP A 876 -7.52 -31.80 -0.48
CA ASP A 876 -8.21 -30.92 -1.42
C ASP A 876 -7.42 -29.63 -1.66
N THR A 877 -6.88 -29.05 -0.59
CA THR A 877 -6.02 -27.87 -0.67
C THR A 877 -4.72 -28.19 -1.42
N PHE A 878 -4.11 -29.34 -1.12
CA PHE A 878 -2.91 -29.82 -1.82
C PHE A 878 -3.13 -30.02 -3.32
N VAL A 879 -4.21 -30.72 -3.70
CA VAL A 879 -4.61 -30.91 -5.10
C VAL A 879 -4.91 -29.59 -5.79
N ASN A 880 -5.56 -28.64 -5.10
CA ASN A 880 -5.84 -27.32 -5.65
C ASN A 880 -4.55 -26.52 -5.90
N PHE A 881 -3.58 -26.54 -4.98
CA PHE A 881 -2.27 -25.92 -5.22
C PHE A 881 -1.57 -26.51 -6.43
N LEU A 882 -1.50 -27.84 -6.53
CA LEU A 882 -0.89 -28.50 -7.68
C LEU A 882 -1.61 -28.14 -8.99
N ALA A 883 -2.93 -28.06 -8.98
CA ALA A 883 -3.72 -27.65 -10.14
C ALA A 883 -3.44 -26.19 -10.54
N ILE A 884 -3.30 -25.29 -9.58
CA ILE A 884 -2.94 -23.88 -9.80
C ILE A 884 -1.53 -23.78 -10.37
N VAL A 885 -0.56 -24.49 -9.80
CA VAL A 885 0.83 -24.50 -10.30
C VAL A 885 0.87 -25.00 -11.75
N VAL A 886 0.27 -26.15 -12.04
CA VAL A 886 0.19 -26.69 -13.41
C VAL A 886 -0.47 -25.70 -14.36
N PHE A 887 -1.51 -25.00 -13.91
CA PHE A 887 -2.18 -23.99 -14.72
C PHE A 887 -1.26 -22.80 -15.03
N THR A 888 -0.55 -22.27 -14.03
CA THR A 888 0.40 -21.16 -14.23
C THR A 888 1.58 -21.53 -15.14
N VAL A 889 2.01 -22.80 -15.15
CA VAL A 889 3.02 -23.28 -16.09
C VAL A 889 2.48 -23.27 -17.52
N LYS A 890 1.29 -23.82 -17.74
CA LYS A 890 0.68 -23.90 -19.07
C LYS A 890 0.35 -22.55 -19.70
N GLU A 891 -0.02 -21.56 -18.88
CA GLU A 891 -0.32 -20.21 -19.36
C GLU A 891 0.94 -19.34 -19.49
N GLY A 892 2.07 -19.76 -18.91
CA GLY A 892 3.36 -19.06 -19.00
C GLY A 892 4.31 -19.63 -20.06
N GLU A 893 3.89 -20.66 -20.81
CA GLU A 893 4.52 -21.20 -22.02
C GLU A 893 3.79 -20.65 -23.26
#